data_AF-A0A945S8R5-F1
#
_entry.id   AF-A0A945S8R5-F1
#
_cell.length_a   1.000
_cell.length_b   1.000
_cell.length_c   1.000
_cell.angle_alpha   90.00
_cell.angle_beta   90.00
_cell.angle_gamma   90.00
#
_symmetry.space_group_name_H-M   'P 1'
#
loop_
_entity.id
_entity.type
_entity.pdbx_description
1 polymer ?
#
loop_
_entity_poly.entity_id
_entity_poly.type
_entity_poly.pdbx_seq_one_letter_code
_entity_poly.pdbx_strand_id
1 'polypeptide(L)'
;MSEHRIRGLLSDPPNEYRPVPQWSWNGDLTRERITEQLEQFKAQGCGGLFTHARPGHITGYLTERWFELWEFAAAESERLGLDFHIYDEFMCPGGVAGGNVTAQDPTLIQKELVLRKVGCGDPVSHADVLAWIRLDPDSGAARPAEEENATHEILLTWSATGDGGFPSPDLCRRETTEAFIRLTHERLAETSSHRFGRNVRLMFCDEPMLLTTRQGFPFSRFLVREFRNDHGYELLDNLIPLCFATDGAHHVRHDFWWTVNRLFNRNFMQPLNDWCEKHELLFTGHLMEHEWPWPNRNPDCMAGLRWMQAPGEDLLGFQYAPTDLTSNALYVMNLKELSSLVNQLDREWCMVETSGAAGYGAAFELFKPCEDLALAFGVNVIDPHLSHQTVAGMRKYDWPQTLSDHSPWWQRYRMQADHVSRVNAVLSQGREVNRVLVLHPTTSGWLHYTGPSFDPGDQATVALEQLRTSQTQLVAALYGAQIDFDLGDEFILEEFGRVANGRLVVGAREYDAVVMPSEMETVTDSTLRLLLDFSEVGGRLYSLRSAPALVNGRPTDSPAALERSVGWTRVADCKELVEKVRKHVIPYVSFPDGSALPGGIIWRRAVCDDGVIWFFCNPWQETIECDVRLPAAVLRELDTGTAEIRDLPSDPHDGWTTAPLRLLPRGHRLLLGQTEEQAATWTPQAPIEAAPRESPATVAVPLALIGIERVTDNLLFVDYCDVEAYGASHTDINTAAADTLNWRWQGFDGNPWHKQFRRTVIEQRSVPYTEVLVRYRFTVAKGLADNTRNSLAVCVERPWLYTVSLNGITLDADAAEKWFDEDMRRLSVGHAVKEGENELLLRAQPFHVLCEIMPVYVCGDFGLTAAARGYDVGLASPLGLGDWTQQGAPFYPGVVRYRYAFTLAQDAARLCVRVPEWRGAVAVVYLDGEELGPTPHPPFEVLSSSRVPAGSHELAIDVYGNMKNMMGSHHHDNLPLRWTYECAPDHMPPGADYQLQPTGLLTEPQVAARAAPCPTT
;
A
#
# COMPACT_ATOMS: atom_id res chain seq x y z
N MET A 1 6.66 2.05 32.51
CA MET A 1 6.84 3.38 31.86
C MET A 1 6.29 4.55 32.69
N SER A 2 7.18 5.39 33.20
CA SER A 2 6.78 6.65 33.84
C SER A 2 5.99 7.58 32.91
N GLU A 3 5.12 8.43 33.48
CA GLU A 3 4.44 9.55 32.81
C GLU A 3 5.35 10.33 31.86
N HIS A 4 6.57 10.63 32.32
CA HIS A 4 7.58 11.37 31.55
C HIS A 4 7.93 10.70 30.22
N ARG A 5 7.97 9.36 30.17
CA ARG A 5 8.29 8.60 28.95
C ARG A 5 7.16 8.71 27.94
N ILE A 6 5.90 8.50 28.33
CA ILE A 6 4.75 8.63 27.43
C ILE A 6 4.64 10.06 26.89
N ARG A 7 4.81 11.07 27.74
CA ARG A 7 4.83 12.47 27.28
C ARG A 7 5.95 12.74 26.28
N GLY A 8 7.13 12.17 26.50
CA GLY A 8 8.25 12.24 25.57
C GLY A 8 7.90 11.63 24.21
N LEU A 9 7.36 10.41 24.20
CA LEU A 9 6.94 9.71 22.98
C LEU A 9 5.84 10.47 22.22
N LEU A 10 4.89 11.10 22.91
CA LEU A 10 3.85 11.90 22.27
C LEU A 10 4.38 13.22 21.71
N SER A 11 5.33 13.85 22.40
CA SER A 11 5.85 15.17 22.00
C SER A 11 6.83 15.08 20.85
N ASP A 12 7.77 14.12 20.90
CA ASP A 12 8.80 13.90 19.90
C ASP A 12 9.10 12.40 19.75
N PRO A 13 8.31 11.68 18.94
CA PRO A 13 8.54 10.26 18.67
C PRO A 13 9.93 10.02 18.04
N PRO A 14 10.69 9.02 18.51
CA PRO A 14 11.91 8.55 17.86
C PRO A 14 11.71 8.16 16.39
N ASN A 15 12.78 8.26 15.59
CA ASN A 15 12.75 7.95 14.14
C ASN A 15 12.20 6.56 13.82
N GLU A 16 12.50 5.56 14.63
CA GLU A 16 12.11 4.17 14.38
C GLU A 16 10.59 3.95 14.43
N TYR A 17 9.82 4.90 14.96
CA TYR A 17 8.35 4.87 14.92
C TYR A 17 7.76 5.76 13.84
N ARG A 18 8.57 6.53 13.13
CA ARG A 18 8.14 7.43 12.06
C ARG A 18 7.99 6.68 10.74
N PRO A 19 7.15 7.15 9.80
CA PRO A 19 7.03 6.54 8.49
C PRO A 19 8.37 6.45 7.76
N VAL A 20 8.53 5.40 6.95
CA VAL A 20 9.74 5.08 6.21
C VAL A 20 9.39 4.91 4.73
N PRO A 21 9.20 5.99 3.95
CA PRO A 21 8.70 5.89 2.58
C PRO A 21 9.63 5.14 1.64
N GLN A 22 9.06 4.43 0.67
CA GLN A 22 9.80 3.95 -0.49
C GLN A 22 10.30 5.11 -1.35
N TRP A 23 11.61 5.17 -1.51
CA TRP A 23 12.29 6.19 -2.27
C TRP A 23 12.79 5.63 -3.59
N SER A 24 12.02 5.91 -4.65
CA SER A 24 12.25 5.39 -5.98
C SER A 24 13.41 6.10 -6.66
N TRP A 25 14.52 5.38 -6.76
CA TRP A 25 15.71 5.75 -7.52
C TRP A 25 15.48 5.50 -9.00
N ASN A 26 14.85 6.48 -9.65
CA ASN A 26 14.66 6.55 -11.10
C ASN A 26 15.34 7.80 -11.69
N GLY A 27 15.41 7.90 -13.02
CA GLY A 27 16.08 9.02 -13.69
C GLY A 27 17.61 8.99 -13.51
N ASP A 28 18.25 10.14 -13.73
CA ASP A 28 19.69 10.31 -13.50
C ASP A 28 19.94 10.89 -12.11
N LEU A 29 20.57 10.09 -11.24
CA LEU A 29 20.76 10.43 -9.84
C LEU A 29 21.94 11.38 -9.65
N THR A 30 21.69 12.48 -8.94
CA THR A 30 22.70 13.47 -8.54
C THR A 30 22.79 13.58 -7.03
N ARG A 31 23.96 13.99 -6.52
CA ARG A 31 24.16 14.17 -5.08
C ARG A 31 23.31 15.32 -4.54
N GLU A 32 23.12 16.35 -5.36
CA GLU A 32 22.33 17.53 -5.07
C GLU A 32 20.85 17.15 -4.88
N ARG A 33 20.27 16.38 -5.81
CA ARG A 33 18.87 15.94 -5.71
C ARG A 33 18.65 14.98 -4.54
N ILE A 34 19.60 14.05 -4.32
CA ILE A 34 19.60 13.18 -3.13
C ILE A 34 19.55 14.00 -1.85
N THR A 35 20.41 15.01 -1.73
CA THR A 35 20.46 15.88 -0.54
C THR A 35 19.17 16.65 -0.35
N GLU A 36 18.66 17.28 -1.41
CA GLU A 36 17.40 18.06 -1.37
C GLU A 36 16.23 17.21 -0.88
N GLN A 37 16.05 16.00 -1.44
CA GLN A 37 14.93 15.14 -1.04
C GLN A 37 15.08 14.62 0.39
N LEU A 38 16.29 14.22 0.82
CA LEU A 38 16.52 13.79 2.20
C LEU A 38 16.21 14.91 3.21
N GLU A 39 16.59 16.15 2.91
CA GLU A 39 16.24 17.31 3.74
C GLU A 39 14.73 17.54 3.81
N GLN A 40 14.01 17.34 2.70
CA GLN A 40 12.55 17.42 2.69
C GLN A 40 11.90 16.29 3.49
N PHE A 41 12.33 15.04 3.35
CA PHE A 41 11.80 13.92 4.14
C PHE A 41 11.99 14.17 5.65
N LYS A 42 13.16 14.67 6.05
CA LYS A 42 13.41 15.07 7.45
C LYS A 42 12.46 16.19 7.89
N ALA A 43 12.28 17.21 7.07
CA ALA A 43 11.38 18.33 7.37
C ALA A 43 9.91 17.87 7.50
N GLN A 44 9.51 16.88 6.71
CA GLN A 44 8.17 16.27 6.74
C GLN A 44 8.00 15.15 7.76
N GLY A 45 8.97 14.94 8.65
CA GLY A 45 8.82 14.05 9.80
C GLY A 45 8.95 12.56 9.49
N CYS A 46 9.57 12.18 8.37
CA CYS A 46 9.93 10.80 8.07
C CYS A 46 11.10 10.33 8.97
N GLY A 47 11.12 9.04 9.30
CA GLY A 47 12.15 8.41 10.15
C GLY A 47 13.32 7.86 9.37
N GLY A 48 13.05 7.38 8.16
CA GLY A 48 14.02 6.83 7.24
C GLY A 48 13.41 6.58 5.87
N LEU A 49 14.10 5.83 5.01
CA LEU A 49 13.65 5.51 3.65
C LEU A 49 14.09 4.11 3.21
N PHE A 50 13.29 3.43 2.39
CA PHE A 50 13.72 2.27 1.61
C PHE A 50 14.17 2.68 0.22
N THR A 51 15.42 2.39 -0.14
CA THR A 51 15.98 2.84 -1.42
C THR A 51 15.70 1.85 -2.54
N HIS A 52 14.70 2.14 -3.37
CA HIS A 52 14.17 1.22 -4.36
C HIS A 52 14.56 1.64 -5.79
N ALA A 53 15.35 0.82 -6.50
CA ALA A 53 15.63 1.08 -7.91
C ALA A 53 14.39 0.78 -8.79
N ARG A 54 13.96 1.75 -9.61
CA ARG A 54 12.67 1.69 -10.33
C ARG A 54 12.79 2.01 -11.83
N PRO A 55 11.81 1.64 -12.68
CA PRO A 55 11.88 1.81 -14.13
C PRO A 55 12.34 3.20 -14.56
N GLY A 56 13.12 3.24 -15.64
CA GLY A 56 13.69 4.50 -16.09
C GLY A 56 14.92 4.95 -15.31
N HIS A 57 15.64 4.02 -14.68
CA HIS A 57 16.85 4.30 -13.91
C HIS A 57 18.06 4.53 -14.84
N ILE A 58 18.49 5.78 -15.01
CA ILE A 58 19.55 6.17 -15.95
C ILE A 58 20.94 5.84 -15.40
N THR A 59 21.14 5.96 -14.09
CA THR A 59 22.43 5.71 -13.44
C THR A 59 22.88 4.24 -13.56
N GLY A 60 21.92 3.31 -13.62
CA GLY A 60 22.13 1.88 -13.85
C GLY A 60 22.30 1.09 -12.54
N TYR A 61 21.41 0.12 -12.33
CA TYR A 61 21.37 -0.72 -11.13
C TYR A 61 22.63 -1.58 -11.00
N LEU A 62 23.16 -1.71 -9.78
CA LEU A 62 24.39 -2.46 -9.43
C LEU A 62 25.66 -2.03 -10.19
N THR A 63 25.69 -0.82 -10.74
CA THR A 63 26.92 -0.24 -11.29
C THR A 63 27.80 0.35 -10.17
N GLU A 64 29.09 0.55 -10.40
CA GLU A 64 29.97 1.23 -9.43
C GLU A 64 29.43 2.62 -9.03
N ARG A 65 28.81 3.33 -9.98
CA ARG A 65 28.16 4.62 -9.71
C ARG A 65 26.94 4.48 -8.79
N TRP A 66 26.16 3.41 -8.92
CA TRP A 66 25.05 3.12 -8.02
C TRP A 66 25.55 2.93 -6.58
N PHE A 67 26.58 2.10 -6.36
CA PHE A 67 27.15 1.87 -5.03
C PHE A 67 27.76 3.16 -4.43
N GLU A 68 28.41 4.00 -5.26
CA GLU A 68 28.94 5.30 -4.83
C GLU A 68 27.83 6.23 -4.32
N LEU A 69 26.71 6.31 -5.06
CA LEU A 69 25.58 7.15 -4.67
C LEU A 69 24.82 6.58 -3.49
N TRP A 70 24.73 5.25 -3.37
CA TRP A 70 24.15 4.58 -2.22
C TRP A 70 24.91 4.95 -0.95
N GLU A 71 26.24 4.82 -0.96
CA GLU A 71 27.08 5.20 0.19
C GLU A 71 26.99 6.71 0.49
N PHE A 72 26.92 7.56 -0.53
CA PHE A 72 26.69 8.99 -0.34
C PHE A 72 25.34 9.28 0.33
N ALA A 73 24.26 8.68 -0.15
CA ALA A 73 22.92 8.86 0.43
C ALA A 73 22.83 8.30 1.86
N ALA A 74 23.48 7.18 2.15
CA ALA A 74 23.57 6.61 3.49
C ALA A 74 24.30 7.54 4.46
N ALA A 75 25.42 8.15 4.03
CA ALA A 75 26.17 9.12 4.81
C ALA A 75 25.36 10.41 5.05
N GLU A 76 24.63 10.87 4.03
CA GLU A 76 23.81 12.08 4.12
C GLU A 76 22.58 11.87 5.01
N SER A 77 21.99 10.67 4.97
CA SER A 77 20.93 10.26 5.90
C SER A 77 21.45 10.24 7.34
N GLU A 78 22.65 9.70 7.60
CA GLU A 78 23.29 9.74 8.92
C GLU A 78 23.50 11.19 9.40
N ARG A 79 23.94 12.10 8.53
CA ARG A 79 24.09 13.54 8.84
C ARG A 79 22.78 14.18 9.28
N LEU A 80 21.68 13.80 8.65
CA LEU A 80 20.33 14.31 8.92
C LEU A 80 19.64 13.60 10.10
N GLY A 81 20.25 12.53 10.62
CA GLY A 81 19.63 11.65 11.59
C GLY A 81 18.36 11.04 11.00
N LEU A 82 18.48 10.44 9.83
CA LEU A 82 17.50 9.58 9.18
C LEU A 82 18.08 8.17 9.07
N ASP A 83 17.22 7.18 9.17
CA ASP A 83 17.57 5.81 8.80
C ASP A 83 17.55 5.64 7.27
N PHE A 84 18.41 4.77 6.75
CA PHE A 84 18.56 4.50 5.34
C PHE A 84 18.59 3.00 5.12
N HIS A 85 17.53 2.46 4.54
CA HIS A 85 17.31 1.02 4.44
C HIS A 85 17.46 0.51 3.02
N ILE A 86 17.70 -0.79 2.94
CA ILE A 86 18.03 -1.46 1.69
C ILE A 86 16.74 -2.01 1.09
N TYR A 87 16.54 -1.76 -0.19
CA TYR A 87 15.65 -2.55 -1.04
C TYR A 87 16.54 -3.40 -1.95
N ASP A 88 16.36 -4.71 -1.94
CA ASP A 88 17.34 -5.64 -2.52
C ASP A 88 17.19 -5.92 -4.03
N GLU A 89 16.22 -5.25 -4.67
CA GLU A 89 15.81 -5.52 -6.03
C GLU A 89 15.67 -4.27 -6.91
N PHE A 90 15.71 -4.49 -8.23
CA PHE A 90 15.27 -3.53 -9.24
C PHE A 90 13.86 -3.90 -9.72
N MET A 91 12.88 -3.06 -9.35
CA MET A 91 11.46 -3.44 -9.33
C MET A 91 11.22 -4.60 -8.36
N CYS A 92 10.16 -5.36 -8.60
CA CYS A 92 9.85 -6.63 -7.97
C CYS A 92 9.73 -7.72 -9.06
N PRO A 93 9.74 -9.03 -8.72
CA PRO A 93 9.90 -9.63 -7.39
C PRO A 93 11.37 -9.87 -6.99
N GLY A 94 11.60 -10.08 -5.69
CA GLY A 94 12.89 -10.38 -5.11
C GLY A 94 13.50 -11.70 -5.60
N GLY A 95 14.83 -11.73 -5.67
CA GLY A 95 15.61 -12.87 -6.14
C GLY A 95 16.09 -12.75 -7.60
N VAL A 96 15.66 -11.71 -8.33
CA VAL A 96 15.88 -11.52 -9.77
C VAL A 96 17.18 -10.74 -10.06
N ALA A 97 17.56 -9.82 -9.17
CA ALA A 97 18.62 -8.81 -9.29
C ALA A 97 18.56 -8.04 -10.62
N GLY A 98 17.39 -7.53 -11.02
CA GLY A 98 17.18 -6.85 -12.30
C GLY A 98 17.53 -7.71 -13.51
N GLY A 99 17.30 -9.03 -13.43
CA GLY A 99 17.56 -10.03 -14.45
C GLY A 99 18.97 -10.62 -14.42
N ASN A 100 19.85 -10.18 -13.50
CA ASN A 100 21.25 -10.61 -13.50
C ASN A 100 21.45 -12.06 -13.05
N VAL A 101 20.59 -12.62 -12.21
CA VAL A 101 20.71 -14.01 -11.72
C VAL A 101 20.58 -14.99 -12.89
N THR A 102 19.48 -14.93 -13.63
CA THR A 102 19.21 -15.84 -14.76
C THR A 102 20.07 -15.55 -15.99
N ALA A 103 20.53 -14.30 -16.15
CA ALA A 103 21.51 -13.96 -17.18
C ALA A 103 22.90 -14.59 -16.91
N GLN A 104 23.28 -14.76 -15.65
CA GLN A 104 24.57 -15.37 -15.28
C GLN A 104 24.51 -16.90 -15.38
N ASP A 105 23.39 -17.52 -15.02
CA ASP A 105 23.16 -18.96 -15.18
C ASP A 105 21.71 -19.26 -15.63
N PRO A 106 21.49 -19.51 -16.94
CA PRO A 106 20.17 -19.85 -17.47
C PRO A 106 19.58 -21.16 -16.94
N THR A 107 20.36 -22.01 -16.25
CA THR A 107 19.84 -23.22 -15.60
C THR A 107 19.03 -22.93 -14.34
N LEU A 108 19.12 -21.70 -13.83
CA LEU A 108 18.37 -21.19 -12.69
C LEU A 108 17.03 -20.58 -13.10
N ILE A 109 16.66 -20.59 -14.38
CA ILE A 109 15.36 -20.09 -14.82
C ILE A 109 14.26 -20.99 -14.27
N GLN A 110 13.30 -20.37 -13.59
CA GLN A 110 12.08 -21.00 -13.09
C GLN A 110 11.28 -21.54 -14.26
N LYS A 111 10.76 -22.76 -14.05
CA LYS A 111 9.86 -23.38 -15.01
C LYS A 111 8.57 -23.73 -14.32
N GLU A 112 7.51 -23.68 -15.10
CA GLU A 112 6.18 -24.05 -14.67
C GLU A 112 5.71 -25.28 -15.41
N LEU A 113 4.94 -26.12 -14.74
CA LEU A 113 4.17 -27.19 -15.34
C LEU A 113 2.81 -26.61 -15.78
N VAL A 114 2.56 -26.57 -17.09
CA VAL A 114 1.36 -25.98 -17.70
C VAL A 114 0.53 -27.05 -18.38
N LEU A 115 -0.78 -26.98 -18.16
CA LEU A 115 -1.76 -27.75 -18.92
C LEU A 115 -2.12 -26.94 -20.18
N ARG A 116 -2.05 -27.56 -21.36
CA ARG A 116 -2.42 -26.94 -22.62
C ARG A 116 -3.38 -27.84 -23.40
N LYS A 117 -4.58 -27.35 -23.69
CA LYS A 117 -5.49 -28.05 -24.62
C LYS A 117 -4.90 -28.00 -26.03
N VAL A 118 -4.84 -29.14 -26.70
CA VAL A 118 -4.33 -29.24 -28.07
C VAL A 118 -5.39 -29.84 -29.00
N GLY A 119 -5.58 -29.20 -30.16
CA GLY A 119 -6.40 -29.65 -31.27
C GLY A 119 -5.62 -30.46 -32.31
N CYS A 120 -6.34 -31.07 -33.24
CA CYS A 120 -5.72 -31.80 -34.36
C CYS A 120 -4.88 -30.85 -35.22
N GLY A 121 -3.57 -31.08 -35.30
CA GLY A 121 -2.66 -30.29 -36.13
C GLY A 121 -2.08 -29.04 -35.45
N ASP A 122 -2.32 -28.84 -34.14
CA ASP A 122 -1.64 -27.79 -33.39
C ASP A 122 -0.14 -28.08 -33.31
N PRO A 123 0.75 -27.10 -33.55
CA PRO A 123 2.18 -27.32 -33.43
C PRO A 123 2.57 -27.64 -31.98
N VAL A 124 3.17 -28.81 -31.76
CA VAL A 124 3.69 -29.26 -30.46
C VAL A 124 5.21 -29.44 -30.50
N SER A 125 5.92 -28.77 -29.59
CA SER A 125 7.33 -29.06 -29.30
C SER A 125 7.41 -30.30 -28.41
N HIS A 126 7.77 -31.45 -28.99
CA HIS A 126 7.91 -32.71 -28.24
C HIS A 126 8.99 -32.65 -27.14
N ALA A 127 9.96 -31.73 -27.23
CA ALA A 127 11.03 -31.59 -26.25
C ALA A 127 10.53 -31.15 -24.86
N ASP A 128 9.35 -30.52 -24.82
CA ASP A 128 8.78 -29.88 -23.63
C ASP A 128 7.57 -30.63 -23.06
N VAL A 129 7.23 -31.77 -23.64
CA VAL A 129 6.07 -32.59 -23.25
C VAL A 129 6.46 -33.57 -22.16
N LEU A 130 5.73 -33.54 -21.05
CA LEU A 130 5.89 -34.47 -19.93
C LEU A 130 4.85 -35.58 -19.93
N ALA A 131 3.62 -35.27 -20.34
CA ALA A 131 2.55 -36.26 -20.43
C ALA A 131 1.49 -35.87 -21.46
N TRP A 132 0.91 -36.88 -22.10
CA TRP A 132 -0.32 -36.77 -22.86
C TRP A 132 -1.48 -37.29 -22.02
N ILE A 133 -2.50 -36.45 -21.86
CA ILE A 133 -3.65 -36.76 -21.00
C ILE A 133 -4.91 -36.66 -21.84
N ARG A 134 -5.71 -37.73 -21.84
CA ARG A 134 -7.03 -37.73 -22.46
C ARG A 134 -8.09 -37.46 -21.40
N LEU A 135 -8.94 -36.48 -21.66
CA LEU A 135 -10.13 -36.25 -20.86
C LEU A 135 -11.32 -37.02 -21.43
N ASP A 136 -12.06 -37.68 -20.55
CA ASP A 136 -13.37 -38.22 -20.89
C ASP A 136 -14.36 -37.08 -21.14
N PRO A 137 -15.02 -37.01 -22.31
CA PRO A 137 -15.88 -35.87 -22.66
C PRO A 137 -17.10 -35.68 -21.75
N ASP A 138 -17.60 -36.77 -21.15
CA ASP A 138 -18.84 -36.76 -20.37
C ASP A 138 -18.57 -36.59 -18.87
N SER A 139 -17.51 -37.22 -18.35
CA SER A 139 -17.17 -37.22 -16.93
C SER A 139 -16.02 -36.27 -16.56
N GLY A 140 -15.25 -35.79 -17.53
CA GLY A 140 -14.03 -35.00 -17.29
C GLY A 140 -12.86 -35.82 -16.73
N ALA A 141 -13.00 -37.15 -16.60
CA ALA A 141 -11.98 -38.00 -16.01
C ALA A 141 -10.69 -38.03 -16.86
N ALA A 142 -9.54 -37.82 -16.20
CA ALA A 142 -8.22 -37.77 -16.84
C ALA A 142 -7.53 -39.15 -16.84
N ARG A 143 -6.98 -39.55 -17.99
CA ARG A 143 -6.19 -40.79 -18.14
C ARG A 143 -4.96 -40.60 -19.04
N PRO A 144 -3.88 -41.40 -18.84
CA PRO A 144 -2.72 -41.35 -19.72
C PRO A 144 -3.09 -41.68 -21.17
N ALA A 145 -2.40 -41.06 -22.13
CA ALA A 145 -2.48 -41.37 -23.55
C ALA A 145 -1.07 -41.63 -24.13
N GLU A 146 -0.97 -42.52 -25.12
CA GLU A 146 0.31 -42.96 -25.70
C GLU A 146 0.70 -42.23 -27.01
N GLU A 147 -0.24 -41.58 -27.71
CA GLU A 147 0.01 -40.89 -29.01
C GLU A 147 -0.89 -39.65 -29.22
N GLU A 148 -0.41 -38.71 -30.04
CA GLU A 148 -1.13 -37.51 -30.56
C GLU A 148 -2.28 -37.93 -31.48
N ASN A 149 -3.53 -37.93 -31.01
CA ASN A 149 -4.69 -38.21 -31.86
C ASN A 149 -5.99 -37.59 -31.29
N ALA A 150 -6.45 -36.51 -31.93
CA ALA A 150 -7.61 -35.69 -31.58
C ALA A 150 -8.88 -36.50 -31.24
N THR A 151 -9.65 -36.19 -30.20
CA THR A 151 -10.15 -34.90 -29.70
C THR A 151 -10.28 -34.98 -28.17
N HIS A 152 -10.01 -33.90 -27.44
CA HIS A 152 -9.98 -33.80 -25.94
C HIS A 152 -8.67 -34.22 -25.27
N GLU A 153 -7.53 -33.79 -25.82
CA GLU A 153 -6.21 -34.07 -25.25
C GLU A 153 -5.64 -32.81 -24.59
N ILE A 154 -5.15 -32.97 -23.36
CA ILE A 154 -4.36 -31.98 -22.63
C ILE A 154 -2.90 -32.42 -22.73
N LEU A 155 -2.10 -31.49 -23.22
CA LEU A 155 -0.66 -31.56 -23.21
C LEU A 155 -0.16 -30.97 -21.90
N LEU A 156 0.59 -31.76 -21.14
CA LEU A 156 1.30 -31.24 -19.98
C LEU A 156 2.72 -30.87 -20.42
N THR A 157 3.01 -29.58 -20.45
CA THR A 157 4.33 -29.03 -20.85
C THR A 157 5.00 -28.30 -19.71
N TRP A 158 6.29 -28.03 -19.88
CA TRP A 158 6.98 -27.02 -19.10
C TRP A 158 7.37 -25.79 -19.93
N SER A 159 7.34 -24.60 -19.34
CA SER A 159 7.78 -23.34 -19.94
C SER A 159 8.59 -22.51 -18.94
N ALA A 160 9.49 -21.67 -19.45
CA ALA A 160 10.14 -20.65 -18.62
C ALA A 160 9.11 -19.59 -18.22
N THR A 161 9.14 -19.15 -16.97
CA THR A 161 8.31 -18.05 -16.47
C THR A 161 9.11 -16.75 -16.41
N GLY A 162 8.42 -15.62 -16.40
CA GLY A 162 9.04 -14.30 -16.32
C GLY A 162 8.04 -13.19 -16.14
N ASP A 163 8.53 -12.04 -15.68
CA ASP A 163 7.81 -10.76 -15.69
C ASP A 163 8.79 -9.63 -16.03
N GLY A 164 8.29 -8.47 -16.45
CA GLY A 164 9.13 -7.29 -16.72
C GLY A 164 10.19 -7.51 -17.80
N GLY A 165 10.02 -8.52 -18.67
CA GLY A 165 11.00 -8.86 -19.71
C GLY A 165 12.16 -9.76 -19.27
N PHE A 166 12.14 -10.31 -18.04
CA PHE A 166 13.17 -11.21 -17.52
C PHE A 166 12.62 -12.58 -17.19
N PRO A 167 13.36 -13.68 -17.46
CA PRO A 167 13.05 -14.97 -16.89
C PRO A 167 13.16 -14.91 -15.37
N SER A 168 12.11 -15.35 -14.67
CA SER A 168 12.11 -15.49 -13.21
C SER A 168 13.09 -16.60 -12.80
N PRO A 169 13.77 -16.47 -11.66
CA PRO A 169 14.66 -17.51 -11.16
C PRO A 169 13.92 -18.54 -10.30
N ASP A 170 14.41 -19.78 -10.28
CA ASP A 170 13.89 -20.88 -9.47
C ASP A 170 14.28 -20.67 -8.00
N LEU A 171 13.37 -20.10 -7.21
CA LEU A 171 13.56 -19.83 -5.79
C LEU A 171 13.60 -21.12 -4.93
N CYS A 172 13.25 -22.28 -5.50
CA CYS A 172 13.43 -23.56 -4.82
C CYS A 172 14.88 -24.06 -4.89
N ARG A 173 15.78 -23.40 -5.62
CA ARG A 173 17.20 -23.76 -5.72
C ARG A 173 18.08 -22.87 -4.87
N ARG A 174 18.97 -23.47 -4.07
CA ARG A 174 19.91 -22.75 -3.21
C ARG A 174 20.87 -21.88 -4.03
N GLU A 175 21.26 -22.36 -5.21
CA GLU A 175 22.19 -21.68 -6.10
C GLU A 175 21.63 -20.34 -6.62
N THR A 176 20.30 -20.23 -6.75
CA THR A 176 19.60 -18.97 -7.07
C THR A 176 19.87 -17.93 -6.01
N THR A 177 19.60 -18.24 -4.75
CA THR A 177 19.73 -17.29 -3.64
C THR A 177 21.19 -16.93 -3.37
N GLU A 178 22.11 -17.89 -3.51
CA GLU A 178 23.55 -17.60 -3.42
C GLU A 178 24.03 -16.70 -4.55
N ALA A 179 23.45 -16.81 -5.74
CA ALA A 179 23.71 -15.88 -6.84
C ALA A 179 23.14 -14.50 -6.56
N PHE A 180 21.91 -14.43 -6.07
CA PHE A 180 21.25 -13.19 -5.68
C PHE A 180 22.04 -12.43 -4.61
N ILE A 181 22.32 -13.07 -3.46
CA ILE A 181 23.10 -12.50 -2.35
C ILE A 181 24.47 -12.01 -2.84
N ARG A 182 25.18 -12.79 -3.67
CA ARG A 182 26.48 -12.36 -4.21
C ARG A 182 26.39 -11.13 -5.09
N LEU A 183 25.33 -11.01 -5.90
CA LEU A 183 25.17 -9.91 -6.87
C LEU A 183 24.69 -8.62 -6.21
N THR A 184 23.88 -8.71 -5.16
CA THR A 184 23.26 -7.56 -4.48
C THR A 184 23.88 -7.33 -3.09
N HIS A 185 23.60 -8.23 -2.15
CA HIS A 185 23.89 -8.09 -0.72
C HIS A 185 25.38 -7.98 -0.40
N GLU A 186 26.21 -8.92 -0.90
CA GLU A 186 27.65 -8.92 -0.64
C GLU A 186 28.34 -7.68 -1.23
N ARG A 187 27.92 -7.26 -2.43
CA ARG A 187 28.43 -6.05 -3.08
C ARG A 187 28.12 -4.79 -2.30
N LEU A 188 26.95 -4.72 -1.67
CA LEU A 188 26.61 -3.63 -0.78
C LEU A 188 27.44 -3.68 0.52
N ALA A 189 27.62 -4.87 1.10
CA ALA A 189 28.42 -5.05 2.31
C ALA A 189 29.90 -4.67 2.11
N GLU A 190 30.47 -4.87 0.91
CA GLU A 190 31.84 -4.45 0.55
C GLU A 190 32.09 -2.97 0.81
N THR A 191 31.10 -2.10 0.57
CA THR A 191 31.23 -0.64 0.71
C THR A 191 30.63 -0.11 2.00
N SER A 192 29.54 -0.72 2.48
CA SER A 192 28.61 -0.08 3.41
C SER A 192 28.37 -0.85 4.72
N SER A 193 29.00 -2.02 4.92
CA SER A 193 28.78 -2.85 6.11
C SER A 193 29.06 -2.16 7.44
N HIS A 194 29.94 -1.15 7.46
CA HIS A 194 30.23 -0.33 8.65
C HIS A 194 29.03 0.50 9.16
N ARG A 195 27.94 0.55 8.38
CA ARG A 195 26.68 1.24 8.69
C ARG A 195 25.57 0.31 9.18
N PHE A 196 25.73 -1.00 8.98
CA PHE A 196 24.73 -1.99 9.36
C PHE A 196 24.58 -2.04 10.89
N GLY A 197 23.35 -2.29 11.37
CA GLY A 197 22.99 -2.21 12.78
C GLY A 197 22.96 -0.78 13.36
N ARG A 198 23.34 0.24 12.57
CA ARG A 198 23.36 1.66 12.97
C ARG A 198 22.21 2.41 12.29
N ASN A 199 22.50 3.19 11.25
CA ASN A 199 21.48 3.89 10.48
C ASN A 199 20.94 3.04 9.31
N VAL A 200 21.54 1.88 9.04
CA VAL A 200 21.02 0.88 8.11
C VAL A 200 20.63 -0.35 8.93
N ARG A 201 19.33 -0.58 9.11
CA ARG A 201 18.81 -1.62 10.01
C ARG A 201 17.98 -2.66 9.28
N LEU A 202 17.26 -2.27 8.23
CA LEU A 202 16.31 -3.12 7.52
C LEU A 202 16.81 -3.47 6.10
N MET A 203 16.55 -4.71 5.69
CA MET A 203 16.72 -5.23 4.33
C MET A 203 15.36 -5.70 3.81
N PHE A 204 14.80 -4.99 2.84
CA PHE A 204 13.49 -5.27 2.25
C PHE A 204 13.63 -6.17 1.03
N CYS A 205 12.94 -7.31 1.04
CA CYS A 205 12.71 -8.18 -0.12
C CYS A 205 11.24 -8.16 -0.51
N ASP A 206 10.97 -7.79 -1.74
CA ASP A 206 9.61 -7.55 -2.23
C ASP A 206 9.03 -8.75 -3.00
N GLU A 207 7.82 -9.18 -2.63
CA GLU A 207 7.02 -10.25 -3.26
C GLU A 207 7.82 -11.43 -3.89
N PRO A 208 8.78 -12.09 -3.19
CA PRO A 208 9.46 -13.23 -3.76
C PRO A 208 8.45 -14.35 -4.07
N MET A 209 8.22 -14.59 -5.36
CA MET A 209 7.17 -15.47 -5.85
C MET A 209 7.71 -16.62 -6.69
N LEU A 210 7.12 -17.80 -6.51
CA LEU A 210 7.51 -19.01 -7.24
C LEU A 210 7.11 -18.98 -8.71
N LEU A 211 5.99 -18.33 -9.04
CA LEU A 211 5.46 -18.23 -10.40
C LEU A 211 4.90 -16.83 -10.64
N THR A 212 5.25 -16.22 -11.77
CA THR A 212 4.63 -14.97 -12.21
C THR A 212 3.27 -15.21 -12.87
N THR A 213 3.06 -16.40 -13.44
CA THR A 213 1.77 -16.82 -14.00
C THR A 213 0.84 -17.34 -12.91
N ARG A 214 -0.47 -17.23 -13.15
CA ARG A 214 -1.51 -17.88 -12.31
C ARG A 214 -1.90 -19.28 -12.79
N GLN A 215 -1.16 -19.86 -13.75
CA GLN A 215 -1.65 -20.96 -14.59
C GLN A 215 -0.78 -22.23 -14.55
N GLY A 216 -0.02 -22.48 -13.49
CA GLY A 216 0.83 -23.67 -13.46
C GLY A 216 1.31 -24.05 -12.07
N PHE A 217 2.09 -25.13 -12.04
CA PHE A 217 2.80 -25.57 -10.83
C PHE A 217 4.29 -25.26 -10.95
N PRO A 218 4.97 -24.79 -9.88
CA PRO A 218 6.41 -24.63 -9.93
C PRO A 218 7.06 -25.98 -10.22
N PHE A 219 8.02 -26.01 -11.15
CA PHE A 219 8.51 -27.29 -11.66
C PHE A 219 9.98 -27.23 -12.08
N SER A 220 10.77 -28.18 -11.59
CA SER A 220 12.13 -28.39 -12.08
C SER A 220 12.56 -29.84 -11.88
N ARG A 221 13.60 -30.28 -12.60
CA ARG A 221 14.19 -31.62 -12.36
C ARG A 221 14.76 -31.75 -10.96
N PHE A 222 15.17 -30.63 -10.36
CA PHE A 222 15.58 -30.56 -8.96
C PHE A 222 14.40 -30.84 -8.05
N LEU A 223 13.27 -30.13 -8.22
CA LEU A 223 12.03 -30.37 -7.48
C LEU A 223 11.58 -31.83 -7.54
N VAL A 224 11.53 -32.43 -8.73
CA VAL A 224 11.14 -33.85 -8.91
C VAL A 224 12.03 -34.79 -8.09
N ARG A 225 13.34 -34.54 -8.07
CA ARG A 225 14.29 -35.34 -7.29
C ARG A 225 14.05 -35.19 -5.78
N GLU A 226 13.86 -33.95 -5.32
CA GLU A 226 13.64 -33.66 -3.91
C GLU A 226 12.30 -34.22 -3.41
N PHE A 227 11.24 -34.12 -4.20
CA PHE A 227 9.95 -34.75 -3.90
C PHE A 227 10.10 -36.26 -3.66
N ARG A 228 10.84 -36.95 -4.53
CA ARG A 228 11.09 -38.38 -4.35
C ARG A 228 11.88 -38.68 -3.08
N ASN A 229 12.86 -37.84 -2.75
CA ASN A 229 13.64 -37.99 -1.53
C ASN A 229 12.77 -37.81 -0.28
N ASP A 230 11.82 -36.88 -0.32
CA ASP A 230 10.93 -36.56 0.79
C ASP A 230 9.85 -37.63 1.00
N HIS A 231 9.25 -38.13 -0.08
CA HIS A 231 8.03 -38.95 -0.01
C HIS A 231 8.21 -40.41 -0.46
N GLY A 232 9.34 -40.75 -1.09
CA GLY A 232 9.68 -42.12 -1.47
C GLY A 232 8.97 -42.66 -2.72
N TYR A 233 8.30 -41.80 -3.49
CA TYR A 233 7.66 -42.16 -4.77
C TYR A 233 7.91 -41.11 -5.87
N GLU A 234 7.69 -41.49 -7.13
CA GLU A 234 8.01 -40.65 -8.29
C GLU A 234 6.87 -39.67 -8.63
N LEU A 235 7.17 -38.36 -8.65
CA LEU A 235 6.19 -37.32 -9.02
C LEU A 235 5.70 -37.46 -10.46
N LEU A 236 6.60 -37.84 -11.39
CA LEU A 236 6.27 -37.97 -12.81
C LEU A 236 5.22 -39.05 -13.08
N ASP A 237 5.17 -40.08 -12.25
CA ASP A 237 4.15 -41.14 -12.33
C ASP A 237 2.79 -40.67 -11.76
N ASN A 238 2.76 -39.50 -11.11
CA ASN A 238 1.62 -38.96 -10.36
C ASN A 238 1.18 -37.57 -10.86
N LEU A 239 1.51 -37.21 -12.10
CA LEU A 239 1.11 -35.92 -12.69
C LEU A 239 -0.41 -35.78 -12.87
N ILE A 240 -1.12 -36.89 -13.11
CA ILE A 240 -2.60 -36.89 -13.18
C ILE A 240 -3.23 -36.55 -11.82
N PRO A 241 -2.97 -37.27 -10.72
CA PRO A 241 -3.53 -36.92 -9.42
C PRO A 241 -3.06 -35.54 -8.90
N LEU A 242 -1.90 -35.04 -9.33
CA LEU A 242 -1.49 -33.66 -9.06
C LEU A 242 -2.44 -32.65 -9.71
N CYS A 243 -2.68 -32.77 -11.02
CA CYS A 243 -3.41 -31.78 -11.80
C CYS A 243 -4.93 -32.00 -11.87
N PHE A 244 -5.45 -33.19 -11.55
CA PHE A 244 -6.86 -33.55 -11.73
C PHE A 244 -7.44 -34.21 -10.49
N ALA A 245 -8.74 -34.00 -10.24
CA ALA A 245 -9.45 -34.64 -9.15
C ALA A 245 -9.63 -36.14 -9.41
N THR A 246 -8.74 -36.96 -8.86
CA THR A 246 -8.77 -38.43 -8.94
C THR A 246 -8.56 -39.06 -7.56
N ASP A 247 -8.77 -40.37 -7.45
CA ASP A 247 -8.35 -41.12 -6.27
C ASP A 247 -6.87 -40.86 -5.96
N GLY A 248 -6.56 -40.53 -4.72
CA GLY A 248 -5.21 -40.19 -4.28
C GLY A 248 -4.75 -38.76 -4.57
N ALA A 249 -5.54 -37.91 -5.24
CA ALA A 249 -5.13 -36.54 -5.55
C ALA A 249 -4.72 -35.72 -4.31
N HIS A 250 -5.45 -35.86 -3.21
CA HIS A 250 -5.21 -35.09 -1.99
C HIS A 250 -3.81 -35.32 -1.41
N HIS A 251 -3.37 -36.57 -1.24
CA HIS A 251 -2.03 -36.83 -0.70
C HIS A 251 -0.91 -36.41 -1.66
N VAL A 252 -1.10 -36.56 -2.98
CA VAL A 252 -0.11 -36.12 -3.97
C VAL A 252 0.05 -34.61 -3.96
N ARG A 253 -1.05 -33.85 -3.94
CA ARG A 253 -1.01 -32.38 -3.85
C ARG A 253 -0.44 -31.90 -2.53
N HIS A 254 -0.84 -32.52 -1.42
CA HIS A 254 -0.29 -32.21 -0.11
C HIS A 254 1.22 -32.40 -0.08
N ASP A 255 1.71 -33.57 -0.49
CA ASP A 255 3.14 -33.88 -0.53
C ASP A 255 3.90 -32.95 -1.50
N PHE A 256 3.29 -32.60 -2.64
CA PHE A 256 3.88 -31.67 -3.60
C PHE A 256 4.07 -30.28 -2.99
N TRP A 257 3.02 -29.69 -2.44
CA TRP A 257 3.08 -28.36 -1.84
C TRP A 257 3.93 -28.34 -0.55
N TRP A 258 3.97 -29.44 0.20
CA TRP A 258 4.90 -29.60 1.31
C TRP A 258 6.36 -29.54 0.83
N THR A 259 6.71 -30.27 -0.24
CA THR A 259 8.05 -30.24 -0.84
C THR A 259 8.40 -28.82 -1.32
N VAL A 260 7.47 -28.16 -2.03
CA VAL A 260 7.68 -26.80 -2.54
C VAL A 260 7.86 -25.81 -1.39
N ASN A 261 6.99 -25.85 -0.37
CA ASN A 261 7.07 -24.99 0.81
C ASN A 261 8.41 -25.16 1.54
N ARG A 262 8.83 -26.41 1.77
CA ARG A 262 10.13 -26.74 2.38
C ARG A 262 11.29 -26.17 1.58
N LEU A 263 11.30 -26.34 0.27
CA LEU A 263 12.39 -25.88 -0.60
C LEU A 263 12.45 -24.36 -0.68
N PHE A 264 11.32 -23.68 -0.87
CA PHE A 264 11.25 -22.22 -0.87
C PHE A 264 11.80 -21.64 0.45
N ASN A 265 11.30 -22.12 1.58
CA ASN A 265 11.75 -21.66 2.89
C ASN A 265 13.25 -21.93 3.13
N ARG A 266 13.72 -23.15 2.84
CA ARG A 266 15.10 -23.56 3.14
C ARG A 266 16.12 -22.96 2.18
N ASN A 267 15.75 -22.75 0.92
CA ASN A 267 16.68 -22.35 -0.12
C ASN A 267 16.62 -20.87 -0.46
N PHE A 268 15.54 -20.16 -0.12
CA PHE A 268 15.40 -18.73 -0.34
C PHE A 268 15.26 -17.94 0.98
N MET A 269 14.20 -18.19 1.76
CA MET A 269 13.91 -17.39 2.96
C MET A 269 14.99 -17.50 4.04
N GLN A 270 15.39 -18.72 4.39
CA GLN A 270 16.41 -18.98 5.41
C GLN A 270 17.78 -18.37 5.06
N PRO A 271 18.35 -18.55 3.85
CA PRO A 271 19.62 -17.90 3.51
C PRO A 271 19.62 -16.38 3.64
N LEU A 272 18.51 -15.70 3.29
CA LEU A 272 18.39 -14.25 3.47
C LEU A 272 18.32 -13.87 4.95
N ASN A 273 17.56 -14.63 5.74
CA ASN A 273 17.54 -14.52 7.20
C ASN A 273 18.94 -14.67 7.82
N ASP A 274 19.64 -15.76 7.50
CA ASP A 274 20.98 -16.08 8.00
C ASP A 274 21.98 -14.96 7.63
N TRP A 275 21.89 -14.44 6.40
CA TRP A 275 22.75 -13.36 5.94
C TRP A 275 22.46 -12.06 6.70
N CYS A 276 21.20 -11.68 6.86
CA CYS A 276 20.82 -10.48 7.62
C CYS A 276 21.29 -10.57 9.07
N GLU A 277 21.07 -11.71 9.74
CA GLU A 277 21.51 -11.92 11.13
C GLU A 277 23.04 -11.78 11.27
N LYS A 278 23.80 -12.40 10.37
CA LYS A 278 25.27 -12.30 10.35
C LYS A 278 25.76 -10.86 10.17
N HIS A 279 24.97 -10.02 9.50
CA HIS A 279 25.31 -8.64 9.15
C HIS A 279 24.64 -7.60 10.06
N GLU A 280 24.01 -8.01 11.18
CA GLU A 280 23.32 -7.12 12.12
C GLU A 280 22.18 -6.31 11.46
N LEU A 281 21.50 -6.92 10.49
CA LEU A 281 20.33 -6.39 9.80
C LEU A 281 19.09 -7.22 10.17
N LEU A 282 17.92 -6.59 10.06
CA LEU A 282 16.63 -7.26 10.13
C LEU A 282 16.11 -7.49 8.72
N PHE A 283 15.86 -8.76 8.39
CA PHE A 283 15.17 -9.12 7.16
C PHE A 283 13.70 -8.71 7.27
N THR A 284 13.24 -7.91 6.31
CA THR A 284 11.87 -7.38 6.17
C THR A 284 11.39 -7.51 4.72
N GLY A 285 10.13 -7.15 4.48
CA GLY A 285 9.44 -7.29 3.19
C GLY A 285 8.12 -8.00 3.38
N HIS A 286 7.53 -8.48 2.29
CA HIS A 286 6.29 -9.26 2.32
C HIS A 286 6.25 -10.30 1.20
N LEU A 287 5.17 -11.08 1.13
CA LEU A 287 4.98 -12.16 0.15
C LEU A 287 3.80 -11.79 -0.77
N MET A 288 3.14 -12.78 -1.41
CA MET A 288 1.89 -12.58 -2.15
C MET A 288 0.68 -13.00 -1.31
N GLU A 289 0.54 -12.47 -0.10
CA GLU A 289 -0.48 -12.83 0.90
C GLU A 289 -1.91 -12.62 0.43
N HIS A 290 -2.12 -11.61 -0.42
CA HIS A 290 -3.43 -11.26 -0.95
C HIS A 290 -3.96 -12.27 -1.99
N GLU A 291 -3.15 -13.27 -2.38
CA GLU A 291 -3.59 -14.41 -3.20
C GLU A 291 -4.04 -15.63 -2.39
N TRP A 292 -3.91 -15.64 -1.05
CA TRP A 292 -4.36 -16.78 -0.23
C TRP A 292 -5.83 -17.16 -0.54
N PRO A 293 -6.20 -18.46 -0.60
CA PRO A 293 -5.41 -19.69 -0.34
C PRO A 293 -4.69 -20.32 -1.54
N TRP A 294 -4.35 -19.57 -2.60
CA TRP A 294 -3.67 -20.15 -3.76
C TRP A 294 -2.17 -20.37 -3.51
N PRO A 295 -1.65 -21.61 -3.60
CA PRO A 295 -0.28 -21.91 -3.19
C PRO A 295 0.79 -21.65 -4.27
N ASN A 296 0.39 -21.30 -5.49
CA ASN A 296 1.29 -21.28 -6.65
C ASN A 296 2.32 -20.14 -6.66
N ARG A 297 2.06 -19.03 -5.95
CA ARG A 297 3.04 -17.96 -5.73
C ARG A 297 3.79 -18.17 -4.43
N ASN A 298 3.05 -18.32 -3.33
CA ASN A 298 3.57 -18.62 -2.00
C ASN A 298 2.72 -19.75 -1.41
N PRO A 299 3.28 -20.94 -1.14
CA PRO A 299 2.51 -22.07 -0.63
C PRO A 299 1.92 -21.79 0.76
N ASP A 300 2.64 -21.03 1.58
CA ASP A 300 2.28 -20.69 2.94
C ASP A 300 2.98 -19.39 3.36
N CYS A 301 2.20 -18.32 3.53
CA CYS A 301 2.73 -17.00 3.84
C CYS A 301 3.25 -16.91 5.28
N MET A 302 2.49 -17.38 6.27
CA MET A 302 2.92 -17.36 7.68
C MET A 302 4.21 -18.16 7.88
N ALA A 303 4.31 -19.34 7.24
CA ALA A 303 5.53 -20.12 7.26
C ALA A 303 6.69 -19.34 6.64
N GLY A 304 6.52 -18.71 5.47
CA GLY A 304 7.55 -17.89 4.84
C GLY A 304 8.01 -16.70 5.69
N LEU A 305 7.05 -15.91 6.19
CA LEU A 305 7.28 -14.69 6.97
C LEU A 305 8.01 -14.97 8.30
N ARG A 306 7.96 -16.18 8.86
CA ARG A 306 8.65 -16.53 10.12
C ARG A 306 10.16 -16.30 10.07
N TRP A 307 10.73 -16.38 8.88
CA TRP A 307 12.14 -16.14 8.60
C TRP A 307 12.49 -14.66 8.53
N MET A 308 11.54 -13.74 8.51
CA MET A 308 11.85 -12.31 8.60
C MET A 308 11.99 -11.93 10.08
N GLN A 309 13.06 -11.21 10.45
CA GLN A 309 13.18 -10.66 11.81
C GLN A 309 12.19 -9.50 12.03
N ALA A 310 11.80 -8.84 10.94
CA ALA A 310 10.79 -7.78 10.89
C ALA A 310 9.80 -8.11 9.75
N PRO A 311 8.91 -9.11 9.90
CA PRO A 311 7.99 -9.47 8.81
C PRO A 311 7.07 -8.30 8.44
N GLY A 312 6.56 -8.31 7.21
CA GLY A 312 5.56 -7.34 6.77
C GLY A 312 4.54 -7.90 5.79
N GLU A 313 3.61 -7.03 5.39
CA GLU A 313 2.53 -7.26 4.41
C GLU A 313 2.33 -5.99 3.56
N ASP A 314 1.46 -6.08 2.57
CA ASP A 314 1.05 -4.97 1.71
C ASP A 314 -0.45 -4.59 1.89
N LEU A 315 -0.72 -3.29 1.88
CA LEU A 315 -2.05 -2.69 1.95
C LEU A 315 -2.14 -1.43 1.06
N LEU A 316 -2.17 -1.63 -0.25
CA LEU A 316 -2.28 -0.54 -1.24
C LEU A 316 -3.72 -0.03 -1.42
N GLY A 317 -3.83 1.19 -1.94
CA GLY A 317 -5.11 1.88 -2.08
C GLY A 317 -6.04 1.36 -3.19
N PHE A 318 -5.56 0.50 -4.11
CA PHE A 318 -6.45 -0.24 -5.03
C PHE A 318 -6.98 -1.54 -4.44
N GLN A 319 -6.28 -2.07 -3.44
CA GLN A 319 -6.63 -3.30 -2.73
C GLN A 319 -7.66 -2.97 -1.65
N TYR A 320 -7.40 -1.93 -0.86
CA TYR A 320 -8.24 -1.52 0.26
C TYR A 320 -9.12 -0.31 -0.08
N ALA A 321 -10.43 -0.50 0.06
CA ALA A 321 -11.41 0.59 0.01
C ALA A 321 -12.04 0.74 1.40
N PRO A 322 -12.00 1.93 2.05
CA PRO A 322 -12.52 2.12 3.40
C PRO A 322 -14.06 2.17 3.43
N THR A 323 -14.71 1.04 3.11
CA THR A 323 -16.16 0.87 3.07
C THR A 323 -16.67 0.23 4.36
N ASP A 324 -16.37 -1.05 4.59
CA ASP A 324 -16.78 -1.82 5.75
C ASP A 324 -15.85 -3.02 6.00
N LEU A 325 -15.97 -3.61 7.20
CA LEU A 325 -15.16 -4.75 7.64
C LEU A 325 -15.34 -6.00 6.75
N THR A 326 -16.55 -6.27 6.25
CA THR A 326 -16.85 -7.50 5.49
C THR A 326 -16.23 -7.43 4.10
N SER A 327 -16.40 -6.29 3.42
CA SER A 327 -15.81 -6.07 2.10
C SER A 327 -14.29 -6.05 2.11
N ASN A 328 -13.66 -5.79 3.26
CA ASN A 328 -12.21 -5.77 3.44
C ASN A 328 -11.68 -6.96 4.27
N ALA A 329 -12.48 -8.02 4.44
CA ALA A 329 -12.16 -9.10 5.36
C ALA A 329 -10.90 -9.90 4.99
N LEU A 330 -10.52 -9.93 3.70
CA LEU A 330 -9.25 -10.53 3.25
C LEU A 330 -8.05 -9.78 3.83
N TYR A 331 -8.00 -8.46 3.70
CA TYR A 331 -6.91 -7.64 4.24
C TYR A 331 -6.84 -7.67 5.76
N VAL A 332 -8.00 -7.74 6.43
CA VAL A 332 -8.07 -7.96 7.88
C VAL A 332 -7.47 -9.32 8.26
N MET A 333 -7.71 -10.36 7.45
CA MET A 333 -7.12 -11.67 7.65
C MET A 333 -5.61 -11.65 7.40
N ASN A 334 -5.12 -11.00 6.34
CA ASN A 334 -3.67 -10.90 6.07
C ASN A 334 -2.95 -10.12 7.19
N LEU A 335 -3.47 -8.98 7.61
CA LEU A 335 -2.96 -8.26 8.79
C LEU A 335 -3.02 -9.12 10.07
N LYS A 336 -3.97 -10.06 10.15
CA LYS A 336 -4.02 -11.06 11.22
C LYS A 336 -2.97 -12.17 11.05
N GLU A 337 -2.63 -12.62 9.86
CA GLU A 337 -1.50 -13.54 9.63
C GLU A 337 -0.22 -12.93 10.19
N LEU A 338 0.08 -11.69 9.78
CA LEU A 338 1.23 -10.93 10.24
C LEU A 338 1.25 -10.71 11.76
N SER A 339 0.20 -10.10 12.32
CA SER A 339 0.17 -9.79 13.76
C SER A 339 0.22 -11.02 14.64
N SER A 340 -0.38 -12.13 14.21
CA SER A 340 -0.33 -13.39 14.95
C SER A 340 1.08 -13.95 15.01
N LEU A 341 1.79 -13.95 13.88
CA LEU A 341 3.17 -14.41 13.79
C LEU A 341 4.10 -13.55 14.66
N VAL A 342 4.01 -12.22 14.53
CA VAL A 342 4.79 -11.26 15.32
C VAL A 342 4.56 -11.49 16.81
N ASN A 343 3.29 -11.67 17.21
CA ASN A 343 2.92 -11.89 18.59
C ASN A 343 3.48 -13.23 19.12
N GLN A 344 3.32 -14.32 18.36
CA GLN A 344 3.78 -15.66 18.73
C GLN A 344 5.30 -15.76 18.85
N LEU A 345 6.04 -15.09 17.97
CA LEU A 345 7.50 -15.14 17.94
C LEU A 345 8.18 -14.02 18.74
N ASP A 346 7.39 -13.18 19.45
CA ASP A 346 7.86 -12.01 20.21
C ASP A 346 8.75 -11.07 19.35
N ARG A 347 8.35 -10.86 18.09
CA ARG A 347 9.06 -9.94 17.18
C ARG A 347 8.79 -8.50 17.60
N GLU A 348 9.83 -7.70 17.59
CA GLU A 348 9.75 -6.27 17.90
C GLU A 348 9.20 -5.46 16.73
N TRP A 349 9.54 -5.84 15.50
CA TRP A 349 9.29 -5.05 14.29
C TRP A 349 8.28 -5.76 13.39
N CYS A 350 7.38 -4.98 12.80
CA CYS A 350 6.30 -5.44 11.94
C CYS A 350 5.97 -4.32 10.96
N MET A 351 6.13 -4.56 9.66
CA MET A 351 6.03 -3.53 8.63
C MET A 351 4.80 -3.71 7.75
N VAL A 352 4.23 -2.61 7.24
CA VAL A 352 3.27 -2.69 6.13
C VAL A 352 3.55 -1.62 5.09
N GLU A 353 3.59 -2.03 3.82
CA GLU A 353 3.54 -1.13 2.68
C GLU A 353 2.13 -0.55 2.55
N THR A 354 2.00 0.78 2.51
CA THR A 354 0.70 1.47 2.60
C THR A 354 0.58 2.61 1.60
N SER A 355 -0.64 3.12 1.43
CA SER A 355 -0.90 4.45 0.85
C SER A 355 -0.53 4.62 -0.62
N GLY A 356 -0.10 3.57 -1.32
CA GLY A 356 0.26 3.60 -2.74
C GLY A 356 -0.83 3.17 -3.71
N ALA A 357 -0.56 3.39 -5.01
CA ALA A 357 -1.32 2.83 -6.13
C ALA A 357 -2.83 3.18 -6.18
N ALA A 358 -3.24 4.29 -5.55
CA ALA A 358 -4.57 4.90 -5.69
C ALA A 358 -4.60 6.09 -6.68
N GLY A 359 -3.46 6.39 -7.29
CA GLY A 359 -3.24 7.48 -8.25
C GLY A 359 -3.13 8.86 -7.65
N TYR A 360 -2.91 9.83 -8.53
CA TYR A 360 -2.61 11.22 -8.17
C TYR A 360 -3.71 11.98 -7.42
N GLY A 361 -4.87 11.38 -7.23
CA GLY A 361 -5.94 11.90 -6.36
C GLY A 361 -5.75 11.56 -4.89
N ALA A 362 -4.90 10.59 -4.56
CA ALA A 362 -4.64 10.13 -3.20
C ALA A 362 -3.94 11.20 -2.36
N ALA A 363 -4.41 11.37 -1.12
CA ALA A 363 -3.89 12.30 -0.12
C ALA A 363 -4.30 11.81 1.28
N PHE A 364 -4.23 12.68 2.29
CA PHE A 364 -4.50 12.36 3.70
C PHE A 364 -5.80 11.61 3.93
N GLU A 365 -6.87 12.01 3.23
CA GLU A 365 -8.18 11.39 3.29
C GLU A 365 -8.17 9.86 3.02
N LEU A 366 -7.22 9.39 2.22
CA LEU A 366 -6.96 7.96 2.00
C LEU A 366 -5.88 7.42 2.94
N PHE A 367 -4.79 8.16 3.16
CA PHE A 367 -3.64 7.69 3.93
C PHE A 367 -4.02 7.30 5.36
N LYS A 368 -4.73 8.19 6.06
CA LYS A 368 -5.07 7.97 7.47
C LYS A 368 -5.86 6.68 7.73
N PRO A 369 -6.99 6.38 7.06
CA PRO A 369 -7.71 5.15 7.34
C PRO A 369 -6.91 3.88 7.02
N CYS A 370 -6.04 3.89 5.99
CA CYS A 370 -5.15 2.76 5.70
C CYS A 370 -4.10 2.56 6.82
N GLU A 371 -3.43 3.64 7.21
CA GLU A 371 -2.36 3.61 8.22
C GLU A 371 -2.91 3.31 9.63
N ASP A 372 -4.07 3.88 10.00
CA ASP A 372 -4.77 3.56 11.25
C ASP A 372 -5.17 2.09 11.31
N LEU A 373 -5.63 1.52 10.18
CA LEU A 373 -5.96 0.11 10.11
C LEU A 373 -4.71 -0.73 10.39
N ALA A 374 -3.61 -0.46 9.69
CA ALA A 374 -2.33 -1.15 9.92
C ALA A 374 -1.87 -1.06 11.39
N LEU A 375 -1.86 0.14 11.97
CA LEU A 375 -1.46 0.37 13.38
C LEU A 375 -2.32 -0.43 14.38
N ALA A 376 -3.61 -0.59 14.09
CA ALA A 376 -4.53 -1.38 14.90
C ALA A 376 -4.30 -2.90 14.80
N PHE A 377 -3.56 -3.36 13.79
CA PHE A 377 -3.17 -4.76 13.63
C PHE A 377 -1.67 -4.98 13.90
N GLY A 378 -1.10 -4.31 14.90
CA GLY A 378 0.26 -4.67 15.34
C GLY A 378 1.38 -3.88 14.70
N VAL A 379 1.15 -3.29 13.52
CA VAL A 379 2.18 -2.70 12.66
C VAL A 379 2.85 -1.52 13.35
N ASN A 380 4.18 -1.47 13.24
CA ASN A 380 5.01 -0.42 13.82
C ASN A 380 6.15 0.07 12.90
N VAL A 381 6.18 -0.37 11.65
CA VAL A 381 6.93 0.27 10.57
C VAL A 381 5.94 0.53 9.43
N ILE A 382 5.57 1.79 9.24
CA ILE A 382 4.71 2.18 8.12
C ILE A 382 5.62 2.57 6.96
N ASP A 383 5.46 1.90 5.82
CA ASP A 383 6.16 2.19 4.57
C ASP A 383 5.20 2.80 3.54
N PRO A 384 5.13 4.13 3.41
CA PRO A 384 4.31 4.76 2.38
C PRO A 384 4.90 4.59 0.97
N HIS A 385 4.17 3.90 0.10
CA HIS A 385 4.48 3.76 -1.32
C HIS A 385 3.85 4.94 -2.12
N LEU A 386 4.56 5.71 -2.95
CA LEU A 386 6.01 5.77 -3.18
C LEU A 386 6.47 7.23 -3.35
N SER A 387 7.78 7.46 -3.42
CA SER A 387 8.38 8.79 -3.60
C SER A 387 9.40 8.81 -4.75
N HIS A 388 9.09 9.46 -5.87
CA HIS A 388 9.98 9.52 -7.03
C HIS A 388 11.12 10.55 -6.90
N GLN A 389 12.28 10.24 -7.50
CA GLN A 389 13.32 11.24 -7.78
C GLN A 389 12.87 12.21 -8.87
N THR A 390 12.29 11.66 -9.94
CA THR A 390 11.66 12.37 -11.04
C THR A 390 10.42 11.64 -11.54
N VAL A 391 9.41 12.39 -11.96
CA VAL A 391 8.21 11.91 -12.65
C VAL A 391 8.34 11.97 -14.18
N ALA A 392 9.51 12.29 -14.75
CA ALA A 392 9.68 12.40 -16.19
C ALA A 392 9.46 11.06 -16.96
N GLY A 393 8.84 11.15 -18.12
CA GLY A 393 8.58 10.03 -19.02
C GLY A 393 7.52 9.12 -18.44
N MET A 394 7.65 7.81 -18.71
CA MET A 394 6.75 6.80 -18.17
C MET A 394 6.76 6.69 -16.63
N ARG A 395 7.74 7.31 -15.95
CA ARG A 395 7.90 7.27 -14.48
C ARG A 395 6.69 7.87 -13.77
N LYS A 396 6.03 8.89 -14.33
CA LYS A 396 4.76 9.41 -13.77
C LYS A 396 3.60 8.41 -13.80
N TYR A 397 3.69 7.32 -14.56
CA TYR A 397 2.65 6.29 -14.64
C TYR A 397 3.00 5.04 -13.82
N ASP A 398 4.14 5.06 -13.14
CA ASP A 398 4.67 3.94 -12.36
C ASP A 398 4.09 3.96 -10.95
N TRP A 399 2.89 3.39 -10.81
CA TRP A 399 2.12 3.25 -9.58
C TRP A 399 1.83 4.56 -8.81
N PRO A 400 1.30 5.62 -9.46
CA PRO A 400 1.04 6.90 -8.81
C PRO A 400 0.13 6.76 -7.59
N GLN A 401 0.13 7.68 -6.62
CA GLN A 401 0.76 8.99 -6.45
C GLN A 401 2.25 9.00 -6.05
N THR A 402 2.81 10.20 -5.86
CA THR A 402 4.17 10.42 -5.30
C THR A 402 4.16 11.27 -4.01
N LEU A 403 4.84 10.78 -2.98
CA LEU A 403 5.03 11.40 -1.67
C LEU A 403 6.32 12.23 -1.63
N SER A 404 6.34 13.32 -2.39
CA SER A 404 7.53 14.17 -2.56
C SER A 404 7.14 15.59 -2.94
N ASP A 405 8.12 16.48 -3.11
CA ASP A 405 7.94 17.87 -3.56
C ASP A 405 7.17 18.05 -4.87
N HIS A 406 7.02 17.01 -5.68
CA HIS A 406 6.15 17.07 -6.84
C HIS A 406 4.67 17.31 -6.45
N SER A 407 4.25 16.89 -5.26
CA SER A 407 2.89 17.05 -4.76
C SER A 407 2.68 18.43 -4.10
N PRO A 408 1.62 19.18 -4.45
CA PRO A 408 1.38 20.55 -3.94
C PRO A 408 1.11 20.59 -2.42
N TRP A 409 0.68 19.46 -1.84
CA TRP A 409 0.39 19.29 -0.42
C TRP A 409 1.55 18.69 0.39
N TRP A 410 2.70 18.37 -0.23
CA TRP A 410 3.81 17.68 0.43
C TRP A 410 4.34 18.38 1.67
N GLN A 411 4.36 19.72 1.65
CA GLN A 411 4.79 20.53 2.80
C GLN A 411 3.91 20.37 4.04
N ARG A 412 2.76 19.69 3.91
CA ARG A 412 1.83 19.40 4.98
C ARG A 412 1.94 17.95 5.48
N TYR A 413 2.75 17.10 4.86
CA TYR A 413 2.81 15.67 5.18
C TYR A 413 3.20 15.38 6.64
N ARG A 414 3.98 16.27 7.27
CA ARG A 414 4.36 16.15 8.69
C ARG A 414 3.20 15.88 9.64
N MET A 415 2.02 16.43 9.39
CA MET A 415 0.85 16.18 10.24
C MET A 415 0.44 14.70 10.27
N GLN A 416 0.55 14.03 9.12
CA GLN A 416 0.26 12.61 8.98
C GLN A 416 1.36 11.80 9.66
N ALA A 417 2.62 12.13 9.36
CA ALA A 417 3.78 11.47 9.93
C ALA A 417 3.78 11.56 11.47
N ASP A 418 3.57 12.74 12.06
CA ASP A 418 3.55 12.92 13.51
C ASP A 418 2.38 12.15 14.16
N HIS A 419 1.21 12.08 13.51
CA HIS A 419 0.09 11.26 14.01
C HIS A 419 0.44 9.77 14.06
N VAL A 420 0.88 9.20 12.94
CA VAL A 420 1.31 7.79 12.84
C VAL A 420 2.37 7.49 13.89
N SER A 421 3.38 8.36 13.98
CA SER A 421 4.53 8.16 14.87
C SER A 421 4.14 8.14 16.35
N ARG A 422 3.20 8.99 16.76
CA ARG A 422 2.72 9.05 18.15
C ARG A 422 1.92 7.81 18.53
N VAL A 423 1.00 7.37 17.66
CA VAL A 423 0.23 6.13 17.87
C VAL A 423 1.17 4.95 17.95
N ASN A 424 2.06 4.84 16.96
CA ASN A 424 3.03 3.77 16.85
C ASN A 424 3.97 3.70 18.05
N ALA A 425 4.61 4.82 18.41
CA ALA A 425 5.54 4.89 19.52
C ALA A 425 4.91 4.47 20.83
N VAL A 426 3.66 4.85 21.10
CA VAL A 426 2.96 4.49 22.33
C VAL A 426 2.51 3.03 22.33
N LEU A 427 1.92 2.54 21.25
CA LEU A 427 1.46 1.14 21.16
C LEU A 427 2.62 0.14 21.23
N SER A 428 3.77 0.47 20.64
CA SER A 428 4.99 -0.36 20.64
C SER A 428 5.62 -0.56 22.03
N GLN A 429 5.10 0.11 23.07
CA GLN A 429 5.60 -0.06 24.43
C GLN A 429 4.94 -1.23 25.18
N GLY A 430 3.86 -1.79 24.63
CA GLY A 430 3.16 -2.92 25.21
C GLY A 430 3.22 -4.16 24.31
N ARG A 431 2.63 -5.24 24.81
CA ARG A 431 2.51 -6.51 24.09
C ARG A 431 1.05 -6.93 24.00
N GLU A 432 0.71 -7.62 22.91
CA GLU A 432 -0.59 -8.28 22.78
C GLU A 432 -0.60 -9.60 23.55
N VAL A 433 -1.74 -9.90 24.18
CA VAL A 433 -1.91 -11.12 24.98
C VAL A 433 -3.26 -11.72 24.64
N ASN A 434 -3.29 -12.46 23.52
CA ASN A 434 -4.48 -13.07 22.96
C ASN A 434 -4.70 -14.45 23.59
N ARG A 435 -5.96 -14.82 23.80
CA ARG A 435 -6.34 -16.02 24.60
C ARG A 435 -6.98 -17.12 23.76
N VAL A 436 -7.23 -16.85 22.48
CA VAL A 436 -7.85 -17.78 21.53
C VAL A 436 -6.90 -17.96 20.36
N LEU A 437 -6.63 -19.22 19.99
CA LEU A 437 -5.94 -19.56 18.75
C LEU A 437 -6.97 -20.00 17.70
N VAL A 438 -6.93 -19.46 16.50
CA VAL A 438 -7.78 -19.87 15.37
C VAL A 438 -6.90 -20.56 14.33
N LEU A 439 -7.15 -21.83 14.04
CA LEU A 439 -6.32 -22.56 13.07
C LEU A 439 -6.47 -21.96 11.66
N HIS A 440 -5.35 -21.83 10.94
CA HIS A 440 -5.32 -21.37 9.55
C HIS A 440 -5.34 -22.58 8.60
N PRO A 441 -6.36 -22.75 7.74
CA PRO A 441 -6.54 -23.98 6.96
C PRO A 441 -5.73 -23.98 5.64
N THR A 442 -4.49 -23.49 5.65
CA THR A 442 -3.63 -23.33 4.45
C THR A 442 -3.39 -24.66 3.73
N THR A 443 -3.07 -25.72 4.48
CA THR A 443 -2.83 -27.07 3.91
C THR A 443 -4.09 -27.70 3.31
N SER A 444 -5.28 -27.26 3.70
CA SER A 444 -6.54 -27.67 3.05
C SER A 444 -6.68 -27.00 1.68
N GLY A 445 -6.23 -25.75 1.53
CA GLY A 445 -6.14 -25.08 0.23
C GLY A 445 -5.24 -25.83 -0.76
N TRP A 446 -4.13 -26.40 -0.29
CA TRP A 446 -3.23 -27.21 -1.13
C TRP A 446 -3.93 -28.37 -1.82
N LEU A 447 -4.94 -28.97 -1.16
CA LEU A 447 -5.65 -30.13 -1.69
C LEU A 447 -6.50 -29.80 -2.91
N HIS A 448 -6.90 -28.53 -3.08
CA HIS A 448 -7.83 -28.12 -4.13
C HIS A 448 -7.14 -27.51 -5.34
N TYR A 449 -5.88 -27.07 -5.23
CA TYR A 449 -5.20 -26.46 -6.36
C TYR A 449 -4.89 -27.48 -7.48
N THR A 450 -5.48 -27.28 -8.65
CA THR A 450 -5.37 -28.14 -9.85
C THR A 450 -4.62 -27.48 -11.01
N GLY A 451 -4.11 -26.25 -10.84
CA GLY A 451 -3.57 -25.44 -11.94
C GLY A 451 -4.67 -24.62 -12.63
N PRO A 452 -4.47 -24.19 -13.89
CA PRO A 452 -5.44 -23.37 -14.60
C PRO A 452 -6.67 -24.19 -14.92
N SER A 453 -7.83 -23.70 -14.51
CA SER A 453 -9.07 -24.26 -15.02
C SER A 453 -9.44 -23.65 -16.37
N PHE A 454 -9.90 -24.50 -17.28
CA PHE A 454 -10.50 -24.07 -18.54
C PHE A 454 -12.02 -23.91 -18.43
N ASP A 455 -12.59 -24.20 -17.25
CA ASP A 455 -14.01 -24.08 -16.97
C ASP A 455 -14.27 -22.95 -15.95
N PRO A 456 -15.06 -21.93 -16.30
CA PRO A 456 -15.52 -20.90 -15.36
C PRO A 456 -16.29 -21.43 -14.14
N GLY A 457 -16.72 -22.70 -14.13
CA GLY A 457 -17.42 -23.39 -13.03
C GLY A 457 -16.58 -24.44 -12.28
N ASP A 458 -15.25 -24.36 -12.38
CA ASP A 458 -14.34 -25.35 -11.79
C ASP A 458 -14.54 -25.55 -10.29
N GLN A 459 -14.78 -26.80 -9.89
CA GLN A 459 -14.98 -27.18 -8.50
C GLN A 459 -13.75 -26.88 -7.63
N ALA A 460 -12.54 -26.96 -8.18
CA ALA A 460 -11.31 -26.61 -7.46
C ALA A 460 -11.26 -25.11 -7.11
N THR A 461 -11.57 -24.24 -8.08
CA THR A 461 -11.63 -22.78 -7.85
C THR A 461 -12.77 -22.43 -6.89
N VAL A 462 -13.93 -23.07 -7.02
CA VAL A 462 -15.05 -22.90 -6.08
C VAL A 462 -14.67 -23.30 -4.66
N ALA A 463 -13.95 -24.40 -4.48
CA ALA A 463 -13.48 -24.85 -3.15
C ALA A 463 -12.49 -23.86 -2.53
N LEU A 464 -11.52 -23.34 -3.31
CA LEU A 464 -10.57 -22.32 -2.84
C LEU A 464 -11.27 -21.00 -2.45
N GLU A 465 -12.24 -20.53 -3.24
CA GLU A 465 -13.03 -19.34 -2.88
C GLU A 465 -13.93 -19.59 -1.66
N GLN A 466 -14.49 -20.80 -1.50
CA GLN A 466 -15.26 -21.16 -0.32
C GLN A 466 -14.38 -21.19 0.93
N LEU A 467 -13.17 -21.74 0.83
CA LEU A 467 -12.15 -21.70 1.88
C LEU A 467 -11.81 -20.25 2.25
N ARG A 468 -11.53 -19.40 1.26
CA ARG A 468 -11.28 -17.97 1.45
C ARG A 468 -12.43 -17.27 2.18
N THR A 469 -13.63 -17.42 1.64
CA THR A 469 -14.83 -16.74 2.13
C THR A 469 -15.18 -17.17 3.55
N SER A 470 -15.14 -18.47 3.84
CA SER A 470 -15.47 -18.99 5.18
C SER A 470 -14.45 -18.56 6.24
N GLN A 471 -13.16 -18.55 5.91
CA GLN A 471 -12.10 -18.14 6.83
C GLN A 471 -12.16 -16.63 7.12
N THR A 472 -12.28 -15.81 6.08
CA THR A 472 -12.40 -14.34 6.24
C THR A 472 -13.65 -13.95 7.03
N GLN A 473 -14.78 -14.64 6.82
CA GLN A 473 -15.99 -14.45 7.63
C GLN A 473 -15.81 -14.85 9.09
N LEU A 474 -15.09 -15.93 9.37
CA LEU A 474 -14.77 -16.35 10.74
C LEU A 474 -13.92 -15.29 11.45
N VAL A 475 -12.84 -14.82 10.81
CA VAL A 475 -11.96 -13.75 11.31
C VAL A 475 -12.77 -12.49 11.59
N ALA A 476 -13.60 -12.03 10.64
CA ALA A 476 -14.43 -10.85 10.80
C ALA A 476 -15.47 -11.02 11.93
N ALA A 477 -16.07 -12.20 12.09
CA ALA A 477 -17.05 -12.48 13.14
C ALA A 477 -16.42 -12.46 14.55
N LEU A 478 -15.24 -13.06 14.73
CA LEU A 478 -14.52 -13.05 16.00
C LEU A 478 -14.03 -11.64 16.35
N TYR A 479 -13.43 -10.95 15.38
CA TYR A 479 -12.91 -9.60 15.55
C TYR A 479 -14.01 -8.57 15.85
N GLY A 480 -15.10 -8.62 15.07
CA GLY A 480 -16.29 -7.77 15.26
C GLY A 480 -17.02 -8.05 16.57
N ALA A 481 -16.78 -9.21 17.19
CA ALA A 481 -17.24 -9.56 18.52
C ALA A 481 -16.19 -9.30 19.61
N GLN A 482 -15.18 -8.46 19.36
CA GLN A 482 -14.12 -8.07 20.29
C GLN A 482 -13.43 -9.25 20.99
N ILE A 483 -13.27 -10.38 20.30
CA ILE A 483 -12.48 -11.51 20.78
C ILE A 483 -11.02 -11.28 20.33
N ASP A 484 -10.09 -11.23 21.28
CA ASP A 484 -8.65 -11.24 21.02
C ASP A 484 -8.23 -12.65 20.56
N PHE A 485 -7.69 -12.77 19.34
CA PHE A 485 -7.18 -14.04 18.81
C PHE A 485 -5.92 -13.86 17.95
N ASP A 486 -5.15 -14.95 17.89
CA ASP A 486 -4.07 -15.16 16.92
C ASP A 486 -4.45 -16.32 15.97
N LEU A 487 -3.98 -16.26 14.73
CA LEU A 487 -4.02 -17.36 13.77
C LEU A 487 -2.92 -18.38 14.08
N GLY A 488 -3.23 -19.67 13.93
CA GLY A 488 -2.32 -20.79 14.12
C GLY A 488 -2.04 -21.50 12.82
N ASP A 489 -0.88 -21.24 12.23
CA ASP A 489 -0.35 -21.98 11.09
C ASP A 489 0.25 -23.34 11.52
N GLU A 490 0.08 -24.38 10.71
CA GLU A 490 0.48 -25.74 11.05
C GLU A 490 2.00 -25.93 11.09
N PHE A 491 2.79 -25.19 10.29
CA PHE A 491 4.25 -25.25 10.32
C PHE A 491 4.82 -24.44 11.50
N ILE A 492 4.19 -23.30 11.84
CA ILE A 492 4.51 -22.57 13.07
C ILE A 492 4.19 -23.42 14.30
N LEU A 493 3.04 -24.12 14.30
CA LEU A 493 2.66 -25.04 15.38
C LEU A 493 3.60 -26.24 15.49
N GLU A 494 4.06 -26.79 14.38
CA GLU A 494 5.04 -27.88 14.38
C GLU A 494 6.36 -27.46 15.07
N GLU A 495 6.84 -26.25 14.76
CA GLU A 495 8.14 -25.77 15.23
C GLU A 495 8.08 -25.20 16.67
N PHE A 496 7.02 -24.46 16.99
CA PHE A 496 6.91 -23.67 18.22
C PHE A 496 5.76 -24.07 19.16
N GLY A 497 4.92 -25.03 18.73
CA GLY A 497 3.75 -25.49 19.46
C GLY A 497 4.07 -26.51 20.56
N ARG A 498 3.49 -26.32 21.75
CA ARG A 498 3.56 -27.27 22.86
C ARG A 498 2.40 -27.09 23.82
N VAL A 499 2.16 -28.07 24.70
CA VAL A 499 1.21 -27.95 25.81
C VAL A 499 1.97 -27.70 27.10
N ALA A 500 1.59 -26.67 27.85
CA ALA A 500 2.16 -26.37 29.15
C ALA A 500 1.14 -25.71 30.08
N ASN A 501 1.17 -26.07 31.36
CA ASN A 501 0.30 -25.48 32.39
C ASN A 501 -1.21 -25.50 32.04
N GLY A 502 -1.66 -26.54 31.33
CA GLY A 502 -3.06 -26.66 30.89
C GLY A 502 -3.45 -25.74 29.72
N ARG A 503 -2.47 -25.08 29.08
CA ARG A 503 -2.67 -24.20 27.92
C ARG A 503 -1.93 -24.73 26.70
N LEU A 504 -2.42 -24.34 25.53
CA LEU A 504 -1.66 -24.47 24.29
C LEU A 504 -0.67 -23.29 24.22
N VAL A 505 0.59 -23.55 23.94
CA VAL A 505 1.64 -22.54 23.81
C VAL A 505 2.16 -22.56 22.39
N VAL A 506 2.30 -21.38 21.78
CA VAL A 506 2.99 -21.19 20.49
C VAL A 506 4.02 -20.10 20.70
N GLY A 507 5.30 -20.49 20.66
CA GLY A 507 6.41 -19.58 20.95
C GLY A 507 6.25 -18.90 22.32
N ALA A 508 6.06 -17.58 22.29
CA ALA A 508 5.95 -16.71 23.46
C ALA A 508 4.50 -16.45 23.92
N ARG A 509 3.49 -17.11 23.34
CA ARG A 509 2.06 -16.89 23.64
C ARG A 509 1.36 -18.16 24.10
N GLU A 510 0.36 -17.99 24.96
CA GLU A 510 -0.41 -19.08 25.56
C GLU A 510 -1.91 -18.86 25.34
N TYR A 511 -2.63 -19.93 25.00
CA TYR A 511 -4.03 -19.89 24.60
C TYR A 511 -4.90 -20.79 25.49
N ASP A 512 -6.08 -20.30 25.84
CA ASP A 512 -7.09 -21.01 26.63
C ASP A 512 -8.01 -21.88 25.77
N ALA A 513 -8.19 -21.50 24.50
CA ALA A 513 -9.06 -22.17 23.57
C ALA A 513 -8.48 -22.18 22.15
N VAL A 514 -8.80 -23.23 21.40
CA VAL A 514 -8.52 -23.34 19.97
C VAL A 514 -9.82 -23.41 19.19
N VAL A 515 -9.88 -22.69 18.07
CA VAL A 515 -10.99 -22.70 17.12
C VAL A 515 -10.53 -23.36 15.82
N MET A 516 -11.31 -24.34 15.36
CA MET A 516 -11.11 -25.02 14.09
C MET A 516 -12.14 -24.51 13.06
N PRO A 517 -11.69 -24.00 11.91
CA PRO A 517 -12.57 -23.42 10.90
C PRO A 517 -13.39 -24.48 10.15
N SER A 518 -14.40 -24.05 9.40
CA SER A 518 -15.36 -24.97 8.76
C SER A 518 -14.76 -25.78 7.62
N GLU A 519 -13.85 -25.20 6.85
CA GLU A 519 -13.27 -25.83 5.65
C GLU A 519 -11.87 -26.42 5.93
N MET A 520 -11.59 -26.80 7.19
CA MET A 520 -10.36 -27.52 7.55
C MET A 520 -10.53 -29.02 7.28
N GLU A 521 -10.11 -29.46 6.10
CA GLU A 521 -10.31 -30.84 5.61
C GLU A 521 -9.16 -31.78 5.98
N THR A 522 -7.96 -31.22 6.14
CA THR A 522 -6.75 -31.92 6.59
C THR A 522 -6.10 -31.20 7.75
N VAL A 523 -5.35 -31.96 8.55
CA VAL A 523 -4.39 -31.46 9.54
C VAL A 523 -3.07 -32.18 9.35
N THR A 524 -1.97 -31.58 9.80
CA THR A 524 -0.70 -32.27 9.93
C THR A 524 -0.73 -33.26 11.10
N ASP A 525 0.13 -34.27 11.06
CA ASP A 525 0.24 -35.23 12.16
C ASP A 525 0.73 -34.57 13.46
N SER A 526 1.64 -33.59 13.35
CA SER A 526 2.13 -32.79 14.47
C SER A 526 1.02 -31.95 15.10
N THR A 527 0.22 -31.25 14.29
CA THR A 527 -0.94 -30.47 14.76
C THR A 527 -1.99 -31.35 15.41
N LEU A 528 -2.34 -32.49 14.80
CA LEU A 528 -3.31 -33.42 15.39
C LEU A 528 -2.86 -33.89 16.77
N ARG A 529 -1.58 -34.29 16.91
CA ARG A 529 -1.01 -34.72 18.19
C ARG A 529 -1.09 -33.59 19.23
N LEU A 530 -0.70 -32.38 18.84
CA LEU A 530 -0.72 -31.22 19.72
C LEU A 530 -2.15 -30.90 20.24
N LEU A 531 -3.15 -30.99 19.37
CA LEU A 531 -4.56 -30.79 19.74
C LEU A 531 -5.10 -31.89 20.67
N LEU A 532 -4.69 -33.14 20.46
CA LEU A 532 -5.03 -34.26 21.36
C LEU A 532 -4.40 -34.04 22.74
N ASP A 533 -3.10 -33.75 22.80
CA ASP A 533 -2.38 -33.47 24.05
C ASP A 533 -3.02 -32.27 24.80
N PHE A 534 -3.44 -31.23 24.07
CA PHE A 534 -4.10 -30.07 24.66
C PHE A 534 -5.49 -30.42 25.24
N SER A 535 -6.25 -31.27 24.54
CA SER A 535 -7.55 -31.71 25.02
C SER A 535 -7.44 -32.65 26.23
N GLU A 536 -6.40 -33.49 26.30
CA GLU A 536 -6.15 -34.39 27.44
C GLU A 536 -5.93 -33.62 28.75
N VAL A 537 -5.32 -32.43 28.69
CA VAL A 537 -5.14 -31.56 29.87
C VAL A 537 -6.35 -30.65 30.14
N GLY A 538 -7.46 -30.85 29.44
CA GLY A 538 -8.72 -30.11 29.63
C GLY A 538 -8.85 -28.82 28.81
N GLY A 539 -7.97 -28.62 27.82
CA GLY A 539 -8.06 -27.52 26.87
C GLY A 539 -9.38 -27.48 26.10
N ARG A 540 -9.84 -26.29 25.70
CA ARG A 540 -11.09 -26.12 24.96
C ARG A 540 -10.86 -26.10 23.45
N LEU A 541 -11.56 -26.97 22.73
CA LEU A 541 -11.55 -27.04 21.27
C LEU A 541 -12.96 -26.72 20.76
N TYR A 542 -13.11 -25.65 20.00
CA TYR A 542 -14.35 -25.32 19.29
C TYR A 542 -14.19 -25.65 17.82
N SER A 543 -15.17 -26.31 17.21
CA SER A 543 -15.14 -26.61 15.77
C SER A 543 -16.48 -26.30 15.09
N LEU A 544 -16.41 -25.63 13.95
CA LEU A 544 -17.56 -25.34 13.09
C LEU A 544 -18.09 -26.58 12.34
N ARG A 545 -17.31 -27.66 12.29
CA ARG A 545 -17.66 -28.90 11.59
C ARG A 545 -17.24 -30.13 12.40
N SER A 546 -17.32 -31.31 11.77
CA SER A 546 -16.67 -32.51 12.28
C SER A 546 -15.14 -32.35 12.26
N ALA A 547 -14.42 -33.20 12.99
CA ALA A 547 -12.97 -33.25 12.88
C ALA A 547 -12.54 -33.54 11.43
N PRO A 548 -11.37 -33.05 10.99
CA PRO A 548 -10.86 -33.25 9.63
C PRO A 548 -10.84 -34.74 9.27
N ALA A 549 -11.17 -35.07 8.02
CA ALA A 549 -11.20 -36.47 7.56
C ALA A 549 -9.82 -36.96 7.08
N LEU A 550 -8.87 -36.04 6.93
CA LEU A 550 -7.55 -36.29 6.36
C LEU A 550 -6.45 -35.90 7.35
N VAL A 551 -5.34 -36.63 7.31
CA VAL A 551 -4.07 -36.24 7.93
C VAL A 551 -2.99 -36.26 6.86
N ASN A 552 -2.28 -35.14 6.66
CA ASN A 552 -1.32 -34.97 5.57
C ASN A 552 -1.91 -35.36 4.19
N GLY A 553 -3.16 -34.95 3.93
CA GLY A 553 -3.90 -35.28 2.70
C GLY A 553 -4.34 -36.75 2.56
N ARG A 554 -4.16 -37.59 3.59
CA ARG A 554 -4.49 -39.04 3.56
C ARG A 554 -5.70 -39.36 4.44
N PRO A 555 -6.68 -40.15 3.96
CA PRO A 555 -7.84 -40.56 4.76
C PRO A 555 -7.46 -41.34 6.01
N THR A 556 -8.03 -40.96 7.16
CA THR A 556 -7.83 -41.67 8.44
C THR A 556 -8.91 -41.31 9.46
N ASP A 557 -9.23 -42.24 10.37
CA ASP A 557 -10.17 -42.01 11.46
C ASP A 557 -9.52 -41.33 12.69
N SER A 558 -8.21 -41.05 12.64
CA SER A 558 -7.45 -40.57 13.81
C SER A 558 -7.97 -39.24 14.37
N PRO A 559 -8.33 -38.23 13.55
CA PRO A 559 -8.91 -36.98 14.06
C PRO A 559 -10.25 -37.15 14.80
N ALA A 560 -11.01 -38.23 14.55
CA ALA A 560 -12.26 -38.51 15.25
C ALA A 560 -12.07 -38.74 16.77
N ALA A 561 -10.83 -38.96 17.22
CA ALA A 561 -10.50 -38.97 18.64
C ALA A 561 -10.72 -37.60 19.31
N LEU A 562 -10.52 -36.48 18.57
CA LEU A 562 -10.79 -35.13 19.07
C LEU A 562 -12.28 -34.97 19.43
N GLU A 563 -13.19 -35.47 18.60
CA GLU A 563 -14.64 -35.35 18.86
C GLU A 563 -15.10 -36.07 20.13
N ARG A 564 -14.34 -37.09 20.57
CA ARG A 564 -14.62 -37.88 21.78
C ARG A 564 -13.98 -37.27 23.04
N SER A 565 -13.11 -36.27 22.86
CA SER A 565 -12.38 -35.65 23.95
C SER A 565 -13.27 -34.69 24.75
N VAL A 566 -13.00 -34.56 26.05
CA VAL A 566 -13.82 -33.72 26.96
C VAL A 566 -13.76 -32.23 26.60
N GLY A 567 -12.67 -31.81 25.96
CA GLY A 567 -12.43 -30.43 25.52
C GLY A 567 -13.23 -30.01 24.28
N TRP A 568 -13.75 -30.97 23.51
CA TRP A 568 -14.37 -30.70 22.20
C TRP A 568 -15.80 -30.16 22.29
N THR A 569 -16.07 -29.11 21.53
CA THR A 569 -17.38 -28.50 21.37
C THR A 569 -17.63 -28.19 19.90
N ARG A 570 -18.53 -28.95 19.28
CA ARG A 570 -19.05 -28.62 17.95
C ARG A 570 -20.05 -27.47 18.05
N VAL A 571 -19.98 -26.54 17.10
CA VAL A 571 -20.90 -25.41 16.93
C VAL A 571 -21.48 -25.42 15.51
N ALA A 572 -22.67 -24.86 15.34
CA ALA A 572 -23.40 -24.88 14.07
C ALA A 572 -22.91 -23.81 13.09
N ASP A 573 -22.57 -22.63 13.59
CA ASP A 573 -22.19 -21.44 12.83
C ASP A 573 -21.29 -20.48 13.63
N CYS A 574 -20.80 -19.42 12.98
CA CYS A 574 -19.96 -18.40 13.62
C CYS A 574 -20.67 -17.65 14.75
N LYS A 575 -22.01 -17.57 14.75
CA LYS A 575 -22.76 -16.89 15.80
C LYS A 575 -22.74 -17.73 17.09
N GLU A 576 -23.07 -19.02 17.00
CA GLU A 576 -22.97 -19.92 18.15
C GLU A 576 -21.53 -20.01 18.66
N LEU A 577 -20.54 -20.01 17.75
CA LEU A 577 -19.12 -19.96 18.10
C LEU A 577 -18.82 -18.73 18.98
N VAL A 578 -19.11 -17.53 18.49
CA VAL A 578 -18.88 -16.27 19.21
C VAL A 578 -19.56 -16.29 20.58
N GLU A 579 -20.82 -16.74 20.65
CA GLU A 579 -21.56 -16.83 21.92
C GLU A 579 -20.89 -17.75 22.93
N LYS A 580 -20.39 -18.92 22.49
CA LYS A 580 -19.71 -19.87 23.38
C LYS A 580 -18.32 -19.41 23.79
N VAL A 581 -17.55 -18.86 22.85
CA VAL A 581 -16.21 -18.34 23.11
C VAL A 581 -16.29 -17.17 24.09
N ARG A 582 -17.16 -16.17 23.88
CA ARG A 582 -17.31 -15.03 24.80
C ARG A 582 -17.74 -15.42 26.21
N LYS A 583 -18.49 -16.52 26.37
CA LYS A 583 -18.86 -17.06 27.70
C LYS A 583 -17.68 -17.67 28.43
N HIS A 584 -16.69 -18.20 27.70
CA HIS A 584 -15.52 -18.86 28.28
C HIS A 584 -14.33 -17.91 28.43
N VAL A 585 -14.06 -17.13 27.39
CA VAL A 585 -13.01 -16.12 27.30
C VAL A 585 -13.71 -14.76 27.32
N ILE A 586 -13.83 -14.19 28.53
CA ILE A 586 -14.46 -12.87 28.72
C ILE A 586 -13.64 -11.81 27.96
N PRO A 587 -14.23 -11.09 27.00
CA PRO A 587 -13.56 -10.02 26.27
C PRO A 587 -13.13 -8.87 27.18
N TYR A 588 -11.97 -8.28 26.90
CA TYR A 588 -11.48 -7.09 27.60
C TYR A 588 -12.14 -5.80 27.11
N VAL A 589 -12.83 -5.84 25.97
CA VAL A 589 -13.63 -4.73 25.43
C VAL A 589 -15.05 -5.21 25.25
N SER A 590 -15.99 -4.45 25.77
CA SER A 590 -17.41 -4.75 25.62
C SER A 590 -18.26 -3.50 25.79
N PHE A 591 -19.51 -3.60 25.40
CA PHE A 591 -20.53 -2.67 25.87
C PHE A 591 -20.74 -2.85 27.39
N PRO A 592 -21.29 -1.86 28.14
CA PRO A 592 -21.47 -1.97 29.59
C PRO A 592 -22.24 -3.21 30.08
N ASP A 593 -23.17 -3.72 29.28
CA ASP A 593 -23.95 -4.95 29.57
C ASP A 593 -23.19 -6.26 29.25
N GLY A 594 -21.96 -6.16 28.73
CA GLY A 594 -21.13 -7.29 28.32
C GLY A 594 -21.40 -7.81 26.92
N SER A 595 -22.25 -7.16 26.13
CA SER A 595 -22.42 -7.45 24.71
C SER A 595 -21.25 -6.91 23.86
N ALA A 596 -21.20 -7.27 22.59
CA ALA A 596 -20.22 -6.75 21.65
C ALA A 596 -20.49 -5.25 21.39
N LEU A 597 -19.44 -4.50 21.09
CA LEU A 597 -19.58 -3.13 20.61
C LEU A 597 -20.25 -3.10 19.22
N PRO A 598 -20.77 -1.94 18.77
CA PRO A 598 -21.23 -1.79 17.40
C PRO A 598 -20.17 -2.23 16.38
N GLY A 599 -20.63 -2.86 15.30
CA GLY A 599 -19.75 -3.27 14.19
C GLY A 599 -19.05 -2.07 13.57
N GLY A 600 -17.86 -2.31 13.01
CA GLY A 600 -17.03 -1.28 12.38
C GLY A 600 -16.01 -0.62 13.31
N ILE A 601 -16.00 -0.88 14.61
CA ILE A 601 -14.89 -0.39 15.44
C ILE A 601 -13.66 -1.28 15.20
N ILE A 602 -12.60 -0.69 14.65
CA ILE A 602 -11.28 -1.31 14.59
C ILE A 602 -10.55 -0.94 15.88
N TRP A 603 -9.88 -1.92 16.48
CA TRP A 603 -9.30 -1.77 17.81
C TRP A 603 -8.06 -2.64 18.04
N ARG A 604 -7.22 -2.20 18.97
CA ARG A 604 -6.03 -2.89 19.46
C ARG A 604 -5.84 -2.68 20.95
N ARG A 605 -5.20 -3.65 21.60
CA ARG A 605 -4.82 -3.60 23.02
C ARG A 605 -3.34 -3.92 23.22
N ALA A 606 -2.58 -3.03 23.83
CA ALA A 606 -1.19 -3.27 24.20
C ALA A 606 -1.02 -3.23 25.73
N VAL A 607 -0.57 -4.34 26.32
CA VAL A 607 -0.34 -4.46 27.77
C VAL A 607 1.09 -4.03 28.10
N CYS A 608 1.24 -3.10 29.04
CA CYS A 608 2.53 -2.62 29.52
C CYS A 608 2.54 -2.52 31.06
N ASP A 609 3.69 -2.22 31.66
CA ASP A 609 3.85 -2.21 33.12
C ASP A 609 2.94 -1.20 33.85
N ASP A 610 2.58 -0.08 33.22
CA ASP A 610 1.80 1.00 33.85
C ASP A 610 0.32 0.98 33.47
N GLY A 611 -0.11 -0.02 32.70
CA GLY A 611 -1.50 -0.18 32.32
C GLY A 611 -1.68 -0.82 30.95
N VAL A 612 -2.88 -0.64 30.41
CA VAL A 612 -3.27 -1.16 29.10
C VAL A 612 -3.56 0.01 28.18
N ILE A 613 -2.88 0.03 27.04
CA ILE A 613 -3.10 1.01 25.99
C ILE A 613 -4.13 0.44 25.02
N TRP A 614 -5.11 1.26 24.67
CA TRP A 614 -6.19 0.94 23.75
C TRP A 614 -6.16 1.89 22.59
N PHE A 615 -6.11 1.38 21.38
CA PHE A 615 -6.31 2.17 20.18
C PHE A 615 -7.63 1.77 19.55
N PHE A 616 -8.49 2.75 19.31
CA PHE A 616 -9.74 2.60 18.58
C PHE A 616 -9.69 3.50 17.36
N CYS A 617 -9.97 2.96 16.18
CA CYS A 617 -10.09 3.74 14.96
C CYS A 617 -11.36 3.37 14.19
N ASN A 618 -11.85 4.35 13.44
CA ASN A 618 -13.02 4.23 12.58
C ASN A 618 -12.59 4.62 11.17
N PRO A 619 -12.11 3.67 10.34
CA PRO A 619 -11.67 3.99 8.99
C PRO A 619 -12.84 4.33 8.05
N TRP A 620 -14.10 4.18 8.49
CA TRP A 620 -15.30 4.33 7.68
C TRP A 620 -15.83 5.77 7.62
N GLN A 621 -16.93 5.95 6.88
CA GLN A 621 -17.53 7.26 6.59
C GLN A 621 -18.54 7.74 7.64
N GLU A 622 -19.03 6.87 8.53
CA GLU A 622 -20.08 7.19 9.49
C GLU A 622 -19.50 7.42 10.89
N THR A 623 -20.14 8.28 11.68
CA THR A 623 -19.76 8.46 13.10
C THR A 623 -20.22 7.24 13.91
N ILE A 624 -19.33 6.72 14.77
CA ILE A 624 -19.65 5.67 15.72
C ILE A 624 -19.63 6.26 17.14
N GLU A 625 -20.75 6.15 17.84
CA GLU A 625 -20.92 6.59 19.23
C GLU A 625 -21.50 5.46 20.07
N CYS A 626 -20.79 5.10 21.13
CA CYS A 626 -21.22 4.06 22.08
C CYS A 626 -20.58 4.28 23.46
N ASP A 627 -21.08 3.59 24.48
CA ASP A 627 -20.34 3.43 25.73
C ASP A 627 -19.43 2.20 25.61
N VAL A 628 -18.20 2.33 26.08
CA VAL A 628 -17.22 1.23 26.15
C VAL A 628 -16.91 0.90 27.60
N ARG A 629 -16.79 -0.40 27.89
CA ARG A 629 -16.38 -0.92 29.19
C ARG A 629 -15.01 -1.59 29.05
N LEU A 630 -14.03 -1.09 29.82
CA LEU A 630 -12.62 -1.50 29.78
C LEU A 630 -12.11 -1.88 31.18
N PRO A 631 -11.17 -2.82 31.32
CA PRO A 631 -10.55 -3.18 32.60
C PRO A 631 -9.58 -2.08 33.02
N ALA A 632 -10.04 -1.16 33.87
CA ALA A 632 -9.26 -0.06 34.42
C ALA A 632 -9.97 0.50 35.65
N ALA A 633 -9.25 1.24 36.49
CA ALA A 633 -9.80 2.14 37.51
C ALA A 633 -9.79 3.60 37.04
N VAL A 634 -8.80 3.96 36.21
CA VAL A 634 -8.66 5.30 35.61
C VAL A 634 -8.43 5.15 34.12
N LEU A 635 -9.16 5.93 33.31
CA LEU A 635 -8.96 6.03 31.87
C LEU A 635 -8.43 7.42 31.52
N ARG A 636 -7.40 7.47 30.68
CA ARG A 636 -6.80 8.70 30.15
C ARG A 636 -6.81 8.70 28.64
N GLU A 637 -7.17 9.81 28.02
CA GLU A 637 -6.96 10.03 26.59
C GLU A 637 -5.53 10.52 26.35
N LEU A 638 -4.87 9.91 25.36
CA LEU A 638 -3.58 10.32 24.83
C LEU A 638 -3.83 11.00 23.47
N ASP A 639 -3.93 12.32 23.46
CA ASP A 639 -4.27 13.07 22.25
C ASP A 639 -3.06 13.08 21.29
N THR A 640 -3.18 12.36 20.18
CA THR A 640 -2.09 12.24 19.20
C THR A 640 -1.94 13.49 18.32
N GLY A 641 -2.88 14.43 18.35
CA GLY A 641 -2.79 15.70 17.62
C GLY A 641 -2.05 16.76 18.45
N THR A 642 -2.41 16.87 19.73
CA THR A 642 -1.87 17.91 20.64
C THR A 642 -0.75 17.42 21.56
N ALA A 643 -0.51 16.10 21.62
CA ALA A 643 0.39 15.46 22.60
C ALA A 643 -0.04 15.64 24.07
N GLU A 644 -1.27 16.08 24.33
CA GLU A 644 -1.82 16.22 25.68
C GLU A 644 -2.33 14.89 26.25
N ILE A 645 -2.36 14.80 27.58
CA ILE A 645 -2.92 13.66 28.32
C ILE A 645 -4.03 14.21 29.20
N ARG A 646 -5.21 13.62 29.15
CA ARG A 646 -6.38 14.11 29.90
C ARG A 646 -7.16 12.95 30.51
N ASP A 647 -7.70 13.14 31.70
CA ASP A 647 -8.52 12.11 32.35
C ASP A 647 -9.91 12.06 31.66
N LEU A 648 -10.38 10.87 31.31
CA LEU A 648 -11.70 10.67 30.70
C LEU A 648 -12.80 10.63 31.78
N PRO A 649 -13.94 11.31 31.57
CA PRO A 649 -15.13 11.11 32.37
C PRO A 649 -15.52 9.65 32.33
N SER A 650 -15.50 9.00 33.49
CA SER A 650 -15.65 7.56 33.54
C SER A 650 -16.29 7.09 34.85
N ASP A 651 -16.96 5.95 34.79
CA ASP A 651 -17.69 5.35 35.92
C ASP A 651 -17.04 4.00 36.28
N PRO A 652 -16.15 3.97 37.29
CA PRO A 652 -15.47 2.75 37.72
C PRO A 652 -16.39 1.88 38.58
N HIS A 653 -16.52 0.61 38.23
CA HIS A 653 -17.27 -0.40 38.98
C HIS A 653 -16.66 -1.81 38.81
N ASP A 654 -16.41 -2.50 39.93
CA ASP A 654 -15.94 -3.90 39.97
C ASP A 654 -14.68 -4.20 39.13
N GLY A 655 -13.70 -3.28 39.11
CA GLY A 655 -12.44 -3.42 38.35
C GLY A 655 -12.59 -3.14 36.85
N TRP A 656 -13.76 -2.69 36.43
CA TRP A 656 -14.04 -2.18 35.09
C TRP A 656 -14.36 -0.69 35.17
N THR A 657 -14.21 -0.01 34.05
CA THR A 657 -14.58 1.39 33.90
C THR A 657 -15.39 1.56 32.63
N THR A 658 -16.53 2.24 32.73
CA THR A 658 -17.33 2.66 31.57
C THR A 658 -17.01 4.10 31.19
N ALA A 659 -16.81 4.34 29.89
CA ALA A 659 -16.60 5.67 29.34
C ALA A 659 -17.28 5.81 27.96
N PRO A 660 -17.67 7.03 27.56
CA PRO A 660 -18.17 7.29 26.22
C PRO A 660 -17.04 7.16 25.19
N LEU A 661 -17.31 6.45 24.10
CA LEU A 661 -16.44 6.31 22.94
C LEU A 661 -17.13 6.95 21.74
N ARG A 662 -16.53 8.03 21.22
CA ARG A 662 -16.97 8.72 20.01
C ARG A 662 -15.86 8.73 18.98
N LEU A 663 -16.09 8.03 17.87
CA LEU A 663 -15.20 7.96 16.73
C LEU A 663 -15.87 8.63 15.53
N LEU A 664 -15.35 9.80 15.15
CA LEU A 664 -15.76 10.47 13.92
C LEU A 664 -15.34 9.65 12.69
N PRO A 665 -15.87 9.95 11.50
CA PRO A 665 -15.41 9.33 10.26
C PRO A 665 -13.90 9.51 10.12
N ARG A 666 -13.17 8.43 9.86
CA ARG A 666 -11.69 8.40 9.79
C ARG A 666 -11.00 8.90 11.06
N GLY A 667 -11.72 8.83 12.19
CA GLY A 667 -11.25 9.30 13.49
C GLY A 667 -10.74 8.16 14.37
N HIS A 668 -10.00 8.53 15.40
CA HIS A 668 -9.43 7.58 16.34
C HIS A 668 -9.48 8.09 17.80
N ARG A 669 -9.19 7.18 18.73
CA ARG A 669 -8.96 7.43 20.16
C ARG A 669 -7.85 6.52 20.65
N LEU A 670 -6.88 7.10 21.35
CA LEU A 670 -5.81 6.36 22.03
C LEU A 670 -5.99 6.55 23.53
N LEU A 671 -6.27 5.47 24.26
CA LEU A 671 -6.60 5.50 25.68
C LEU A 671 -5.57 4.71 26.49
N LEU A 672 -5.24 5.18 27.69
CA LEU A 672 -4.47 4.46 28.69
C LEU A 672 -5.38 4.12 29.87
N GLY A 673 -5.57 2.83 30.12
CA GLY A 673 -6.28 2.30 31.28
C GLY A 673 -5.33 1.83 32.37
N GLN A 674 -5.53 2.30 33.59
CA GLN A 674 -4.63 2.06 34.72
C GLN A 674 -5.39 1.62 35.97
N THR A 675 -4.72 0.87 36.84
CA THR A 675 -5.19 0.63 38.21
C THR A 675 -5.06 1.90 39.07
N GLU A 676 -5.71 1.94 40.24
CA GLU A 676 -5.58 3.06 41.17
C GLU A 676 -4.12 3.30 41.59
N GLU A 677 -3.38 2.22 41.84
CA GLU A 677 -1.96 2.29 42.24
C GLU A 677 -1.10 2.88 41.12
N GLN A 678 -1.29 2.42 39.88
CA GLN A 678 -0.57 2.95 38.71
C GLN A 678 -0.92 4.43 38.49
N ALA A 679 -2.21 4.78 38.52
CA ALA A 679 -2.67 6.14 38.29
C ALA A 679 -2.18 7.13 39.36
N ALA A 680 -2.01 6.69 40.62
CA ALA A 680 -1.53 7.51 41.72
C ALA A 680 -0.05 7.93 41.59
N THR A 681 0.73 7.25 40.74
CA THR A 681 2.12 7.61 40.47
C THR A 681 2.27 8.75 39.44
N TRP A 682 1.16 9.14 38.79
CA TRP A 682 1.11 10.19 37.79
C TRP A 682 0.56 11.48 38.38
N THR A 683 0.93 12.61 37.78
CA THR A 683 0.34 13.90 38.12
C THR A 683 -1.16 13.88 37.80
N PRO A 684 -2.04 14.41 38.67
CA PRO A 684 -3.46 14.55 38.35
C PRO A 684 -3.65 15.34 37.06
N GLN A 685 -4.43 14.80 36.12
CA GLN A 685 -4.70 15.50 34.86
C GLN A 685 -6.00 16.30 34.99
N ALA A 686 -6.10 17.38 34.22
CA ALA A 686 -7.40 18.02 34.06
C ALA A 686 -8.35 17.02 33.39
N PRO A 687 -9.57 16.82 33.91
CA PRO A 687 -10.56 16.02 33.22
C PRO A 687 -10.89 16.68 31.89
N ILE A 688 -11.14 15.88 30.86
CA ILE A 688 -11.78 16.37 29.64
C ILE A 688 -13.10 17.00 30.09
N GLU A 689 -13.32 18.29 29.78
CA GLU A 689 -14.63 18.91 29.98
C GLU A 689 -15.63 18.02 29.22
N ALA A 690 -16.50 17.31 29.96
CA ALA A 690 -17.57 16.54 29.34
C ALA A 690 -18.30 17.50 28.41
N ALA A 691 -18.37 17.18 27.11
CA ALA A 691 -19.08 18.02 26.16
C ALA A 691 -20.48 18.25 26.77
N PRO A 692 -20.82 19.49 27.14
CA PRO A 692 -22.05 19.71 27.85
C PRO A 692 -23.18 19.27 26.91
N ARG A 693 -24.16 18.52 27.43
CA ARG A 693 -25.35 18.09 26.67
C ARG A 693 -26.08 19.27 26.01
N GLU A 694 -25.84 20.48 26.52
CA GLU A 694 -26.12 21.75 25.87
C GLU A 694 -24.79 22.45 25.56
N SER A 695 -24.48 22.69 24.28
CA SER A 695 -23.29 23.43 23.87
C SER A 695 -23.17 24.74 24.66
N PRO A 696 -21.97 25.14 25.16
CA PRO A 696 -21.81 26.46 25.75
C PRO A 696 -22.28 27.49 24.72
N ALA A 697 -22.89 28.60 25.16
CA ALA A 697 -23.41 29.63 24.26
C ALA A 697 -22.31 30.15 23.33
N THR A 698 -22.17 29.54 22.16
CA THR A 698 -21.31 29.98 21.09
C THR A 698 -22.09 31.03 20.31
N VAL A 699 -21.43 32.15 20.05
CA VAL A 699 -22.01 33.19 19.20
C VAL A 699 -21.46 32.94 17.80
N ALA A 700 -22.36 32.63 16.86
CA ALA A 700 -22.00 32.56 15.45
C ALA A 700 -21.49 33.93 15.00
N VAL A 701 -20.33 33.93 14.35
CA VAL A 701 -19.65 35.14 13.88
C VAL A 701 -19.90 35.24 12.39
N PRO A 702 -20.61 36.28 11.91
CA PRO A 702 -20.85 36.45 10.49
C PRO A 702 -19.54 36.76 9.77
N LEU A 703 -19.35 36.10 8.63
CA LEU A 703 -18.21 36.30 7.74
C LEU A 703 -18.61 37.18 6.56
N ALA A 704 -17.66 37.96 6.06
CA ALA A 704 -17.76 38.66 4.80
C ALA A 704 -16.63 38.19 3.88
N LEU A 705 -16.94 37.48 2.80
CA LEU A 705 -15.95 37.10 1.80
C LEU A 705 -15.34 38.35 1.15
N ILE A 706 -14.02 38.53 1.29
CA ILE A 706 -13.29 39.70 0.80
C ILE A 706 -12.34 39.38 -0.38
N GLY A 707 -12.03 38.10 -0.64
CA GLY A 707 -11.26 37.73 -1.82
C GLY A 707 -11.06 36.23 -1.98
N ILE A 708 -10.89 35.81 -3.22
CA ILE A 708 -10.50 34.45 -3.61
C ILE A 708 -9.38 34.57 -4.64
N GLU A 709 -8.25 33.91 -4.42
CA GLU A 709 -7.12 33.96 -5.34
C GLU A 709 -6.47 32.60 -5.55
N ARG A 710 -6.05 32.32 -6.79
CA ARG A 710 -5.10 31.24 -7.08
C ARG A 710 -3.72 31.69 -6.65
N VAL A 711 -3.02 30.86 -5.87
CA VAL A 711 -1.66 31.16 -5.37
C VAL A 711 -0.61 30.93 -6.47
N THR A 712 -0.91 30.09 -7.45
CA THR A 712 -0.04 29.76 -8.58
C THR A 712 -0.78 29.86 -9.92
N ASP A 713 -0.02 29.83 -11.01
CA ASP A 713 -0.53 29.89 -12.38
C ASP A 713 -1.54 28.76 -12.68
N ASN A 714 -2.53 29.07 -13.53
CA ASN A 714 -3.42 28.06 -14.08
C ASN A 714 -2.65 27.20 -15.08
N LEU A 715 -3.19 26.03 -15.41
CA LEU A 715 -2.59 25.15 -16.40
C LEU A 715 -3.58 24.51 -17.36
N LEU A 716 -3.12 24.31 -18.58
CA LEU A 716 -3.74 23.49 -19.61
C LEU A 716 -2.87 22.26 -19.83
N PHE A 717 -3.47 21.08 -19.73
CA PHE A 717 -2.85 19.81 -20.09
C PHE A 717 -3.09 19.53 -21.58
N VAL A 718 -2.03 19.32 -22.35
CA VAL A 718 -2.11 19.03 -23.79
C VAL A 718 -1.55 17.64 -24.05
N ASP A 719 -2.46 16.67 -24.22
CA ASP A 719 -2.18 15.24 -24.28
C ASP A 719 -2.44 14.59 -25.65
N TYR A 720 -2.73 15.41 -26.67
CA TYR A 720 -2.82 14.98 -28.07
C TYR A 720 -1.83 15.75 -28.93
N CYS A 721 -1.27 15.06 -29.92
CA CYS A 721 -0.26 15.61 -30.82
C CYS A 721 -0.35 14.99 -32.22
N ASP A 722 0.31 15.64 -33.17
CA ASP A 722 0.76 14.97 -34.38
C ASP A 722 2.18 14.46 -34.18
N VAL A 723 2.47 13.27 -34.70
CA VAL A 723 3.80 12.68 -34.67
C VAL A 723 4.22 12.26 -36.08
N GLU A 724 5.46 12.56 -36.45
CA GLU A 724 6.03 12.26 -37.77
C GLU A 724 7.47 11.76 -37.64
N ALA A 725 7.75 10.62 -38.27
CA ALA A 725 9.10 10.07 -38.42
C ALA A 725 9.12 9.08 -39.61
N TYR A 726 10.28 8.91 -40.25
CA TYR A 726 10.49 7.92 -41.34
C TYR A 726 9.48 7.99 -42.50
N GLY A 727 8.93 9.17 -42.79
CA GLY A 727 7.91 9.35 -43.84
C GLY A 727 6.51 8.86 -43.47
N ALA A 728 6.28 8.45 -42.22
CA ALA A 728 4.96 8.21 -41.64
C ALA A 728 4.55 9.42 -40.80
N SER A 729 3.24 9.71 -40.79
CA SER A 729 2.65 10.80 -40.02
C SER A 729 1.30 10.35 -39.47
N HIS A 730 1.07 10.64 -38.19
CA HIS A 730 -0.19 10.42 -37.50
C HIS A 730 -0.62 11.73 -36.86
N THR A 731 -1.88 12.11 -37.02
CA THR A 731 -2.40 13.40 -36.58
C THR A 731 -3.44 13.24 -35.50
N ASP A 732 -3.44 14.15 -34.53
CA ASP A 732 -4.47 14.24 -33.50
C ASP A 732 -4.65 12.90 -32.75
N ILE A 733 -3.56 12.33 -32.25
CA ILE A 733 -3.55 11.10 -31.45
C ILE A 733 -3.04 11.38 -30.03
N ASN A 734 -3.51 10.59 -29.06
CA ASN A 734 -3.06 10.72 -27.67
C ASN A 734 -1.55 10.42 -27.53
N THR A 735 -0.88 11.12 -26.62
CA THR A 735 0.56 11.00 -26.37
C THR A 735 1.03 9.59 -26.02
N ALA A 736 0.23 8.77 -25.33
CA ALA A 736 0.58 7.37 -25.07
C ALA A 736 0.63 6.53 -26.36
N ALA A 737 -0.31 6.77 -27.29
CA ALA A 737 -0.30 6.15 -28.61
C ALA A 737 0.85 6.67 -29.48
N ALA A 738 1.14 7.98 -29.41
CA ALA A 738 2.27 8.59 -30.09
C ALA A 738 3.61 8.04 -29.59
N ASP A 739 3.79 7.87 -28.28
CA ASP A 739 4.98 7.27 -27.67
C ASP A 739 5.13 5.80 -28.10
N THR A 740 4.04 5.03 -28.12
CA THR A 740 4.06 3.65 -28.64
C THR A 740 4.53 3.59 -30.08
N LEU A 741 4.08 4.51 -30.95
CA LEU A 741 4.55 4.61 -32.33
C LEU A 741 6.02 5.03 -32.41
N ASN A 742 6.42 6.02 -31.61
CA ASN A 742 7.80 6.46 -31.48
C ASN A 742 8.73 5.27 -31.23
N TRP A 743 8.40 4.42 -30.25
CA TRP A 743 9.19 3.23 -29.94
C TRP A 743 9.21 2.17 -31.04
N ARG A 744 8.06 1.92 -31.68
CA ARG A 744 7.98 1.00 -32.82
C ARG A 744 8.85 1.42 -33.99
N TRP A 745 8.90 2.72 -34.28
CA TRP A 745 9.79 3.25 -35.32
C TRP A 745 11.28 3.09 -34.99
N GLN A 746 11.65 3.06 -33.70
CA GLN A 746 13.01 2.75 -33.26
C GLN A 746 13.30 1.25 -33.17
N GLY A 747 12.34 0.38 -33.49
CA GLY A 747 12.50 -1.08 -33.51
C GLY A 747 12.20 -1.78 -32.18
N PHE A 748 11.49 -1.13 -31.26
CA PHE A 748 10.99 -1.77 -30.03
C PHE A 748 9.53 -2.20 -30.17
N ASP A 749 9.12 -3.24 -29.42
CA ASP A 749 7.73 -3.71 -29.42
C ASP A 749 6.77 -2.81 -28.60
N GLY A 750 7.33 -1.86 -27.84
CA GLY A 750 6.64 -0.89 -26.99
C GLY A 750 7.68 -0.05 -26.23
N ASN A 751 7.25 0.70 -25.21
CA ASN A 751 8.18 1.50 -24.41
C ASN A 751 9.22 0.59 -23.70
N PRO A 752 10.53 0.75 -23.97
CA PRO A 752 11.55 -0.19 -23.52
C PRO A 752 11.88 -0.05 -22.02
N TRP A 753 11.46 1.03 -21.37
CA TRP A 753 11.74 1.28 -19.96
C TRP A 753 11.01 0.28 -19.02
N HIS A 754 9.93 -0.36 -19.48
CA HIS A 754 9.23 -1.43 -18.75
C HIS A 754 10.00 -2.76 -18.70
N LYS A 755 10.97 -2.94 -19.59
CA LYS A 755 11.79 -4.15 -19.68
C LYS A 755 13.27 -3.81 -19.59
N GLN A 756 13.57 -2.77 -18.80
CA GLN A 756 14.91 -2.23 -18.71
C GLN A 756 15.85 -3.28 -18.12
N PHE A 757 16.85 -3.70 -18.90
CA PHE A 757 17.94 -4.54 -18.40
C PHE A 757 19.19 -3.70 -18.26
N ARG A 758 19.73 -3.56 -17.04
CA ARG A 758 20.95 -2.77 -16.82
C ARG A 758 20.80 -1.37 -17.47
N ARG A 759 21.77 -0.97 -18.30
CA ARG A 759 21.78 0.27 -19.07
C ARG A 759 21.52 0.04 -20.57
N THR A 760 21.01 -1.13 -20.98
CA THR A 760 20.91 -1.48 -22.41
C THR A 760 20.08 -0.48 -23.22
N VAL A 761 18.98 0.02 -22.66
CA VAL A 761 18.13 1.03 -23.29
C VAL A 761 18.92 2.31 -23.62
N ILE A 762 19.80 2.74 -22.71
CA ILE A 762 20.58 3.99 -22.83
C ILE A 762 21.82 3.78 -23.71
N GLU A 763 22.43 2.61 -23.63
CA GLU A 763 23.61 2.23 -24.42
C GLU A 763 23.27 1.93 -25.88
N GLN A 764 22.00 1.62 -26.17
CA GLN A 764 21.50 1.44 -27.52
C GLN A 764 21.55 2.78 -28.25
N ARG A 765 22.59 2.94 -29.07
CA ARG A 765 22.81 4.17 -29.82
C ARG A 765 21.66 4.40 -30.78
N SER A 766 21.03 5.56 -30.64
CA SER A 766 20.17 6.13 -31.65
C SER A 766 20.97 6.27 -32.95
N VAL A 767 20.41 5.82 -34.08
CA VAL A 767 21.07 5.98 -35.37
C VAL A 767 21.18 7.48 -35.63
N PRO A 768 22.36 8.05 -35.96
CA PRO A 768 22.59 9.51 -36.00
C PRO A 768 21.73 10.31 -37.00
N TYR A 769 20.85 9.64 -37.75
CA TYR A 769 19.99 10.23 -38.78
C TYR A 769 18.49 10.09 -38.48
N THR A 770 18.11 9.71 -37.25
CA THR A 770 16.70 9.55 -36.88
C THR A 770 16.14 10.89 -36.42
N GLU A 771 15.07 11.32 -37.09
CA GLU A 771 14.32 12.53 -36.77
C GLU A 771 12.91 12.14 -36.34
N VAL A 772 12.47 12.73 -35.23
CA VAL A 772 11.09 12.64 -34.76
C VAL A 772 10.57 14.06 -34.56
N LEU A 773 9.44 14.37 -35.19
CA LEU A 773 8.73 15.63 -35.05
C LEU A 773 7.43 15.40 -34.28
N VAL A 774 7.21 16.18 -33.23
CA VAL A 774 5.99 16.14 -32.43
C VAL A 774 5.36 17.53 -32.39
N ARG A 775 4.10 17.65 -32.80
CA ARG A 775 3.38 18.93 -32.86
C ARG A 775 2.19 18.91 -31.91
N TYR A 776 2.22 19.76 -30.90
CA TYR A 776 1.12 19.99 -29.98
C TYR A 776 0.36 21.25 -30.40
N ARG A 777 -0.97 21.23 -30.24
CA ARG A 777 -1.83 22.37 -30.57
C ARG A 777 -2.66 22.80 -29.38
N PHE A 778 -2.79 24.12 -29.22
CA PHE A 778 -3.69 24.74 -28.26
C PHE A 778 -4.24 26.04 -28.84
N THR A 779 -5.46 26.41 -28.43
CA THR A 779 -6.15 27.58 -28.95
C THR A 779 -6.15 28.71 -27.93
N VAL A 780 -5.84 29.91 -28.38
CA VAL A 780 -5.93 31.15 -27.58
C VAL A 780 -7.08 32.00 -28.11
N ALA A 781 -8.04 32.30 -27.24
CA ALA A 781 -9.20 33.12 -27.55
C ALA A 781 -8.79 34.54 -27.97
N LYS A 782 -9.65 35.19 -28.77
CA LYS A 782 -9.46 36.58 -29.19
C LYS A 782 -9.55 37.53 -28.00
N GLY A 783 -8.75 38.59 -28.02
CA GLY A 783 -8.82 39.65 -27.00
C GLY A 783 -8.15 39.28 -25.68
N LEU A 784 -7.20 38.34 -25.68
CA LEU A 784 -6.36 38.07 -24.51
C LEU A 784 -5.56 39.33 -24.15
N ALA A 785 -5.65 39.77 -22.89
CA ALA A 785 -4.95 40.96 -22.42
C ALA A 785 -3.42 40.75 -22.46
N ASP A 786 -2.65 41.81 -22.72
CA ASP A 786 -1.19 41.69 -22.89
C ASP A 786 -0.49 41.15 -21.63
N ASN A 787 -0.96 41.50 -20.43
CA ASN A 787 -0.44 40.94 -19.18
C ASN A 787 -0.68 39.43 -19.10
N THR A 788 -1.88 38.95 -19.44
CA THR A 788 -2.18 37.51 -19.50
C THR A 788 -1.34 36.83 -20.57
N ARG A 789 -1.23 37.39 -21.79
CA ARG A 789 -0.38 36.85 -22.86
C ARG A 789 1.07 36.74 -22.40
N ASN A 790 1.60 37.78 -21.77
CA ASN A 790 2.99 37.82 -21.30
C ASN A 790 3.25 36.88 -20.12
N SER A 791 2.21 36.43 -19.40
CA SER A 791 2.33 35.41 -18.35
C SER A 791 2.48 33.98 -18.91
N LEU A 792 2.14 33.76 -20.18
CA LEU A 792 2.10 32.42 -20.76
C LEU A 792 3.49 31.80 -20.89
N ALA A 793 3.58 30.57 -20.44
CA ALA A 793 4.73 29.69 -20.62
C ALA A 793 4.27 28.31 -21.11
N VAL A 794 5.14 27.61 -21.83
CA VAL A 794 4.99 26.17 -22.10
C VAL A 794 5.96 25.40 -21.20
N CYS A 795 5.50 24.31 -20.61
CA CYS A 795 6.35 23.40 -19.86
C CYS A 795 6.56 22.13 -20.68
N VAL A 796 7.82 21.84 -20.94
CA VAL A 796 8.26 20.72 -21.79
C VAL A 796 9.20 19.86 -20.96
N GLU A 797 9.06 18.56 -21.08
CA GLU A 797 9.96 17.60 -20.47
C GLU A 797 11.27 17.54 -21.26
N ARG A 798 12.40 17.67 -20.55
CA ARG A 798 13.77 17.61 -21.09
C ARG A 798 13.95 18.41 -22.39
N PRO A 799 13.63 19.73 -22.42
CA PRO A 799 13.64 20.50 -23.67
C PRO A 799 15.01 20.56 -24.34
N TRP A 800 16.10 20.35 -23.61
CA TRP A 800 17.46 20.28 -24.14
C TRP A 800 17.70 19.11 -25.12
N LEU A 801 16.78 18.14 -25.17
CA LEU A 801 16.79 17.06 -26.17
C LEU A 801 16.14 17.45 -27.51
N TYR A 802 15.54 18.64 -27.59
CA TYR A 802 14.74 19.08 -28.74
C TYR A 802 15.18 20.45 -29.24
N THR A 803 15.01 20.69 -30.53
CA THR A 803 14.75 22.06 -31.00
C THR A 803 13.27 22.36 -30.77
N VAL A 804 12.98 23.27 -29.85
CA VAL A 804 11.61 23.66 -29.47
C VAL A 804 11.22 24.94 -30.23
N SER A 805 10.05 24.96 -30.85
CA SER A 805 9.54 26.18 -31.49
C SER A 805 8.04 26.35 -31.32
N LEU A 806 7.58 27.60 -31.17
CA LEU A 806 6.16 27.96 -31.13
C LEU A 806 5.84 28.85 -32.32
N ASN A 807 4.86 28.46 -33.13
CA ASN A 807 4.46 29.20 -34.34
C ASN A 807 5.64 29.53 -35.29
N GLY A 808 6.62 28.65 -35.37
CA GLY A 808 7.84 28.82 -36.17
C GLY A 808 8.93 29.68 -35.52
N ILE A 809 8.71 30.23 -34.33
CA ILE A 809 9.73 30.94 -33.55
C ILE A 809 10.43 29.92 -32.65
N THR A 810 11.74 29.74 -32.84
CA THR A 810 12.56 28.88 -31.98
C THR A 810 12.66 29.46 -30.58
N LEU A 811 12.37 28.64 -29.57
CA LEU A 811 12.47 29.01 -28.16
C LEU A 811 13.88 28.73 -27.64
N ASP A 812 14.36 29.58 -26.74
CA ASP A 812 15.67 29.41 -26.12
C ASP A 812 15.59 28.38 -24.98
N ALA A 813 16.10 27.18 -25.23
CA ALA A 813 16.15 26.10 -24.24
C ALA A 813 17.10 26.42 -23.06
N ASP A 814 18.11 27.28 -23.26
CA ASP A 814 19.03 27.68 -22.20
C ASP A 814 18.38 28.68 -21.23
N ALA A 815 17.34 29.39 -21.68
CA ALA A 815 16.52 30.27 -20.85
C ALA A 815 15.40 29.53 -20.09
N ALA A 816 15.32 28.20 -20.21
CA ALA A 816 14.26 27.42 -19.58
C ALA A 816 14.50 27.24 -18.07
N GLU A 817 13.48 27.53 -17.26
CA GLU A 817 13.57 27.47 -15.80
C GLU A 817 13.07 26.12 -15.26
N LYS A 818 13.65 25.60 -14.17
CA LYS A 818 13.09 24.42 -13.46
C LYS A 818 11.65 24.73 -13.05
N TRP A 819 10.72 23.80 -13.31
CA TRP A 819 9.32 23.94 -12.89
C TRP A 819 9.07 23.24 -11.55
N PHE A 820 8.53 22.01 -11.54
CA PHE A 820 8.30 21.23 -10.31
C PHE A 820 9.08 19.90 -10.27
N ASP A 821 9.82 19.58 -11.34
CA ASP A 821 10.61 18.36 -11.48
C ASP A 821 11.97 18.70 -12.13
N GLU A 822 13.02 17.95 -11.79
CA GLU A 822 14.38 18.12 -12.34
C GLU A 822 14.46 17.97 -13.86
N ASP A 823 13.54 17.24 -14.47
CA ASP A 823 13.46 16.98 -15.91
C ASP A 823 12.35 17.78 -16.59
N MET A 824 11.64 18.67 -15.90
CA MET A 824 10.62 19.55 -16.48
C MET A 824 11.05 21.01 -16.45
N ARG A 825 10.90 21.69 -17.59
CA ARG A 825 11.33 23.08 -17.73
C ARG A 825 10.24 23.96 -18.30
N ARG A 826 10.15 25.17 -17.77
CA ARG A 826 9.22 26.22 -18.15
C ARG A 826 9.90 27.20 -19.10
N LEU A 827 9.27 27.45 -20.25
CA LEU A 827 9.72 28.36 -21.29
C LEU A 827 8.69 29.49 -21.47
N SER A 828 9.08 30.74 -21.26
CA SER A 828 8.19 31.90 -21.49
C SER A 828 7.88 32.08 -22.98
N VAL A 829 6.59 32.15 -23.34
CA VAL A 829 6.14 32.17 -24.75
C VAL A 829 5.28 33.35 -25.16
N GLY A 830 5.00 34.30 -24.26
CA GLY A 830 4.10 35.43 -24.58
C GLY A 830 4.45 36.20 -25.87
N HIS A 831 5.72 36.25 -26.25
CA HIS A 831 6.21 36.89 -27.47
C HIS A 831 5.93 36.09 -28.76
N ALA A 832 5.67 34.78 -28.66
CA ALA A 832 5.46 33.87 -29.79
C ALA A 832 4.01 33.37 -29.92
N VAL A 833 3.18 33.57 -28.88
CA VAL A 833 1.75 33.22 -28.89
C VAL A 833 0.96 34.17 -29.80
N LYS A 834 0.00 33.61 -30.55
CA LYS A 834 -0.94 34.35 -31.41
C LYS A 834 -2.39 34.01 -31.04
N GLU A 835 -3.34 34.85 -31.45
CA GLU A 835 -4.77 34.52 -31.37
C GLU A 835 -5.12 33.36 -32.31
N GLY A 836 -6.03 32.49 -31.86
CA GLY A 836 -6.41 31.26 -32.57
C GLY A 836 -5.50 30.09 -32.21
N GLU A 837 -5.34 29.16 -33.17
CA GLU A 837 -4.55 27.95 -32.99
C GLU A 837 -3.05 28.27 -32.95
N ASN A 838 -2.36 27.73 -31.93
CA ASN A 838 -0.92 27.81 -31.74
C ASN A 838 -0.32 26.41 -31.88
N GLU A 839 0.81 26.31 -32.59
CA GLU A 839 1.52 25.04 -32.79
C GLU A 839 2.87 25.08 -32.07
N LEU A 840 3.05 24.18 -31.10
CA LEU A 840 4.32 23.90 -30.43
C LEU A 840 4.96 22.67 -31.09
N LEU A 841 6.09 22.86 -31.76
CA LEU A 841 6.87 21.80 -32.40
C LEU A 841 8.08 21.42 -31.54
N LEU A 842 8.17 20.14 -31.20
CA LEU A 842 9.37 19.51 -30.65
C LEU A 842 10.05 18.69 -31.76
N ARG A 843 11.30 19.04 -32.08
CA ARG A 843 12.10 18.32 -33.08
C ARG A 843 13.30 17.64 -32.40
N ALA A 844 13.29 16.31 -32.35
CA ALA A 844 14.40 15.50 -31.87
C ALA A 844 15.27 15.05 -33.06
N GLN A 845 16.48 15.59 -33.18
CA GLN A 845 17.43 15.22 -34.24
C GLN A 845 18.90 15.41 -33.79
N PRO A 846 19.69 14.33 -33.66
CA PRO A 846 19.24 12.94 -33.70
C PRO A 846 18.28 12.65 -32.54
N PHE A 847 17.37 11.69 -32.74
CA PHE A 847 16.58 11.15 -31.64
C PHE A 847 17.48 10.61 -30.52
N HIS A 848 17.01 10.66 -29.28
CA HIS A 848 17.62 10.01 -28.12
C HIS A 848 16.57 9.15 -27.42
N VAL A 849 16.94 8.04 -26.77
CA VAL A 849 16.00 7.19 -26.00
C VAL A 849 15.38 7.87 -24.78
N LEU A 850 15.72 9.13 -24.51
CA LEU A 850 15.09 9.95 -23.47
C LEU A 850 14.01 10.87 -24.05
N CYS A 851 13.84 10.88 -25.38
CA CYS A 851 12.80 11.58 -26.10
C CYS A 851 11.49 10.79 -26.08
N GLU A 852 10.99 10.49 -24.88
CA GLU A 852 9.63 9.97 -24.65
C GLU A 852 8.61 11.03 -25.11
N ILE A 853 7.54 10.61 -25.81
CA ILE A 853 6.48 11.53 -26.22
C ILE A 853 5.46 11.65 -25.08
N MET A 854 5.56 12.74 -24.32
CA MET A 854 4.74 13.01 -23.14
C MET A 854 3.87 14.25 -23.31
N PRO A 855 2.74 14.36 -22.57
CA PRO A 855 1.95 15.58 -22.53
C PRO A 855 2.79 16.82 -22.22
N VAL A 856 2.43 17.94 -22.86
CA VAL A 856 3.00 19.26 -22.57
C VAL A 856 1.99 20.10 -21.81
N TYR A 857 2.46 21.12 -21.10
CA TYR A 857 1.60 21.99 -20.31
C TYR A 857 1.71 23.43 -20.80
N VAL A 858 0.60 24.15 -20.83
CA VAL A 858 0.61 25.63 -20.96
C VAL A 858 0.24 26.21 -19.61
N CYS A 859 1.07 27.08 -19.05
CA CYS A 859 0.89 27.68 -17.73
C CYS A 859 0.81 29.21 -17.82
N GLY A 860 0.03 29.85 -16.95
CA GLY A 860 -0.06 31.30 -16.84
C GLY A 860 -1.33 31.79 -16.13
N ASP A 861 -1.57 33.10 -16.16
CA ASP A 861 -2.74 33.72 -15.55
C ASP A 861 -3.93 33.81 -16.53
N PHE A 862 -4.52 32.66 -16.84
CA PHE A 862 -5.63 32.52 -17.78
C PHE A 862 -6.78 31.67 -17.23
N GLY A 863 -7.93 31.70 -17.90
CA GLY A 863 -9.05 30.78 -17.69
C GLY A 863 -9.21 29.82 -18.86
N LEU A 864 -9.80 28.65 -18.62
CA LEU A 864 -10.08 27.65 -19.64
C LEU A 864 -11.57 27.53 -19.92
N THR A 865 -11.93 27.41 -21.19
CA THR A 865 -13.31 27.12 -21.63
C THR A 865 -13.32 25.80 -22.39
N ALA A 866 -14.21 24.88 -22.02
CA ALA A 866 -14.37 23.63 -22.76
C ALA A 866 -14.77 23.93 -24.21
N ALA A 867 -14.05 23.32 -25.15
CA ALA A 867 -14.25 23.47 -26.59
C ALA A 867 -14.62 22.12 -27.21
N ALA A 868 -14.92 22.12 -28.52
CA ALA A 868 -15.17 20.90 -29.29
C ALA A 868 -13.94 19.97 -29.35
N ARG A 869 -12.75 20.50 -29.08
CA ARG A 869 -11.48 19.78 -28.96
C ARG A 869 -10.74 20.36 -27.75
N GLY A 870 -10.72 19.62 -26.64
CA GLY A 870 -10.06 20.06 -25.41
C GLY A 870 -10.59 21.39 -24.89
N TYR A 871 -9.67 22.31 -24.55
CA TYR A 871 -9.98 23.59 -23.91
C TYR A 871 -9.31 24.76 -24.62
N ASP A 872 -10.01 25.90 -24.67
CA ASP A 872 -9.49 27.17 -25.17
C ASP A 872 -8.93 28.03 -24.01
N VAL A 873 -7.75 28.62 -24.22
CA VAL A 873 -7.10 29.58 -23.30
C VAL A 873 -7.72 30.96 -23.49
N GLY A 874 -8.30 31.52 -22.42
CA GLY A 874 -8.94 32.84 -22.42
C GLY A 874 -8.66 33.65 -21.16
N LEU A 875 -9.39 34.75 -20.99
CA LEU A 875 -9.30 35.55 -19.76
C LEU A 875 -9.83 34.76 -18.56
N ALA A 876 -9.13 34.81 -17.44
CA ALA A 876 -9.61 34.23 -16.20
C ALA A 876 -10.85 34.98 -15.70
N SER A 877 -11.88 34.23 -15.30
CA SER A 877 -12.99 34.77 -14.52
C SER A 877 -12.61 34.76 -13.03
N PRO A 878 -13.10 35.71 -12.22
CA PRO A 878 -12.95 35.65 -10.77
C PRO A 878 -13.51 34.33 -10.22
N LEU A 879 -12.78 33.68 -9.31
CA LEU A 879 -13.24 32.48 -8.63
C LEU A 879 -14.31 32.82 -7.58
N GLY A 880 -15.25 31.90 -7.40
CA GLY A 880 -16.24 31.86 -6.33
C GLY A 880 -16.08 30.62 -5.45
N LEU A 881 -17.05 30.39 -4.57
CA LEU A 881 -17.23 29.10 -3.92
C LEU A 881 -17.72 28.07 -4.94
N GLY A 882 -17.28 26.83 -4.79
CA GLY A 882 -17.64 25.70 -5.66
C GLY A 882 -16.42 25.04 -6.29
N ASP A 883 -16.72 24.16 -7.26
CA ASP A 883 -15.74 23.37 -8.00
C ASP A 883 -14.91 24.23 -8.97
N TRP A 884 -13.60 24.26 -8.79
CA TRP A 884 -12.66 24.98 -9.65
C TRP A 884 -12.70 24.50 -11.09
N THR A 885 -13.02 23.22 -11.31
CA THR A 885 -13.04 22.65 -12.66
C THR A 885 -14.12 23.28 -13.53
N GLN A 886 -15.19 23.77 -12.91
CA GLN A 886 -16.29 24.48 -13.56
C GLN A 886 -16.07 26.00 -13.63
N GLN A 887 -14.97 26.50 -13.07
CA GLN A 887 -14.66 27.93 -12.94
C GLN A 887 -13.42 28.33 -13.75
N GLY A 888 -13.12 27.56 -14.80
CA GLY A 888 -12.01 27.84 -15.72
C GLY A 888 -10.65 27.37 -15.23
N ALA A 889 -10.58 26.52 -14.21
CA ALA A 889 -9.36 25.90 -13.69
C ALA A 889 -9.45 24.35 -13.64
N PRO A 890 -9.82 23.66 -14.74
CA PRO A 890 -10.04 22.21 -14.79
C PRO A 890 -8.83 21.38 -14.36
N PHE A 891 -7.62 21.80 -14.72
CA PHE A 891 -6.40 21.03 -14.49
C PHE A 891 -5.54 21.56 -13.33
N TYR A 892 -6.04 22.54 -12.57
CA TYR A 892 -5.28 23.24 -11.53
C TYR A 892 -5.01 22.36 -10.30
N PRO A 893 -3.73 22.10 -9.92
CA PRO A 893 -3.37 21.26 -8.78
C PRO A 893 -2.98 22.09 -7.56
N GLY A 894 -2.81 23.41 -7.71
CA GLY A 894 -2.17 24.27 -6.73
C GLY A 894 -3.06 24.61 -5.53
N VAL A 895 -2.93 25.84 -5.03
CA VAL A 895 -3.63 26.31 -3.84
C VAL A 895 -4.55 27.46 -4.19
N VAL A 896 -5.79 27.43 -3.71
CA VAL A 896 -6.70 28.58 -3.75
C VAL A 896 -6.91 29.10 -2.34
N ARG A 897 -6.65 30.40 -2.14
CA ARG A 897 -6.83 31.09 -0.88
C ARG A 897 -8.16 31.85 -0.86
N TYR A 898 -8.98 31.54 0.13
CA TYR A 898 -10.26 32.20 0.42
C TYR A 898 -10.11 33.11 1.64
N ARG A 899 -10.39 34.40 1.51
CA ARG A 899 -10.27 35.39 2.59
C ARG A 899 -11.61 35.93 3.03
N TYR A 900 -11.83 35.98 4.33
CA TYR A 900 -13.03 36.52 4.96
C TYR A 900 -12.66 37.57 6.01
N ALA A 901 -13.37 38.68 6.03
CA ALA A 901 -13.34 39.64 7.13
C ALA A 901 -14.45 39.30 8.14
N PHE A 902 -14.15 39.45 9.43
CA PHE A 902 -15.15 39.36 10.48
C PHE A 902 -14.84 40.30 11.64
N THR A 903 -15.79 40.45 12.57
CA THR A 903 -15.61 41.30 13.75
C THR A 903 -16.13 40.62 15.01
N LEU A 904 -15.31 40.59 16.05
CA LEU A 904 -15.68 40.09 17.37
C LEU A 904 -16.12 41.27 18.25
N ALA A 905 -17.36 41.19 18.76
CA ALA A 905 -17.93 42.23 19.64
C ALA A 905 -17.26 42.28 21.02
N GLN A 906 -16.69 41.16 21.45
CA GLN A 906 -15.98 40.98 22.71
C GLN A 906 -14.92 39.89 22.51
N ASP A 907 -13.95 39.82 23.42
CA ASP A 907 -12.91 38.82 23.38
C ASP A 907 -13.48 37.39 23.43
N ALA A 908 -12.99 36.54 22.55
CA ALA A 908 -13.29 35.12 22.52
C ALA A 908 -12.20 34.34 23.26
N ALA A 909 -12.59 33.49 24.21
CA ALA A 909 -11.64 32.58 24.88
C ALA A 909 -11.05 31.57 23.88
N ARG A 910 -11.88 31.11 22.95
CA ARG A 910 -11.56 30.22 21.85
C ARG A 910 -12.40 30.59 20.63
N LEU A 911 -11.79 30.56 19.46
CA LEU A 911 -12.47 30.60 18.17
C LEU A 911 -12.52 29.17 17.62
N CYS A 912 -13.69 28.73 17.17
CA CYS A 912 -13.85 27.49 16.41
C CYS A 912 -14.15 27.84 14.97
N VAL A 913 -13.33 27.33 14.04
CA VAL A 913 -13.52 27.48 12.60
C VAL A 913 -13.79 26.10 12.02
N ARG A 914 -14.94 25.93 11.37
CA ARG A 914 -15.32 24.70 10.68
C ARG A 914 -15.37 24.95 9.17
N VAL A 915 -14.82 24.02 8.40
CA VAL A 915 -14.79 24.04 6.93
C VAL A 915 -15.58 22.83 6.43
N PRO A 916 -16.92 22.91 6.38
CA PRO A 916 -17.77 21.73 6.35
C PRO A 916 -17.75 20.99 5.00
N GLU A 917 -17.63 21.71 3.88
CA GLU A 917 -17.61 21.09 2.55
C GLU A 917 -16.51 21.70 1.68
N TRP A 918 -15.48 20.91 1.42
CA TRP A 918 -14.40 21.21 0.50
C TRP A 918 -13.94 19.92 -0.18
N ARG A 919 -13.21 20.04 -1.30
CA ARG A 919 -12.57 18.92 -1.99
C ARG A 919 -11.15 19.29 -2.37
N GLY A 920 -10.21 18.37 -2.14
CA GLY A 920 -8.79 18.57 -2.41
C GLY A 920 -7.95 17.59 -1.59
N ALA A 921 -6.68 17.93 -1.36
CA ALA A 921 -5.80 17.16 -0.48
C ALA A 921 -5.95 17.56 0.99
N VAL A 922 -5.95 18.87 1.29
CA VAL A 922 -6.11 19.42 2.64
C VAL A 922 -6.59 20.87 2.59
N ALA A 923 -7.34 21.32 3.59
CA ALA A 923 -7.61 22.73 3.83
C ALA A 923 -6.85 23.23 5.07
N VAL A 924 -6.26 24.42 5.01
CA VAL A 924 -5.47 25.02 6.09
C VAL A 924 -6.04 26.37 6.45
N VAL A 925 -6.29 26.60 7.74
CA VAL A 925 -6.93 27.81 8.25
C VAL A 925 -5.89 28.74 8.86
N TYR A 926 -6.01 30.03 8.56
CA TYR A 926 -5.19 31.11 9.12
C TYR A 926 -6.07 32.19 9.72
N LEU A 927 -5.61 32.79 10.81
CA LEU A 927 -6.23 33.93 11.47
C LEU A 927 -5.22 35.06 11.57
N ASP A 928 -5.54 36.20 10.97
CA ASP A 928 -4.68 37.40 10.93
C ASP A 928 -3.25 37.12 10.40
N GLY A 929 -3.14 36.19 9.45
CA GLY A 929 -1.87 35.76 8.85
C GLY A 929 -1.15 34.62 9.58
N GLU A 930 -1.59 34.27 10.78
CA GLU A 930 -1.02 33.16 11.57
C GLU A 930 -1.79 31.86 11.31
N GLU A 931 -1.07 30.75 11.11
CA GLU A 931 -1.70 29.44 10.88
C GLU A 931 -2.40 28.94 12.16
N LEU A 932 -3.71 28.66 12.08
CA LEU A 932 -4.44 27.96 13.13
C LEU A 932 -4.27 26.44 13.02
N GLY A 933 -4.18 25.92 11.79
CA GLY A 933 -3.87 24.52 11.50
C GLY A 933 -4.65 23.94 10.32
N PRO A 934 -4.33 22.70 9.94
CA PRO A 934 -5.01 21.98 8.87
C PRO A 934 -6.29 21.28 9.33
N THR A 935 -7.19 21.01 8.40
CA THR A 935 -8.43 20.24 8.58
C THR A 935 -8.42 19.02 7.63
N PRO A 936 -7.64 17.96 7.91
CA PRO A 936 -7.45 16.84 6.98
C PRO A 936 -8.62 15.83 7.01
N HIS A 937 -9.38 15.80 8.10
CA HIS A 937 -10.42 14.80 8.35
C HIS A 937 -11.64 15.42 9.04
N PRO A 938 -12.83 14.81 8.90
CA PRO A 938 -14.02 15.21 9.63
C PRO A 938 -13.78 15.33 11.14
N PRO A 939 -14.30 16.38 11.79
CA PRO A 939 -15.35 17.29 11.32
C PRO A 939 -14.82 18.54 10.59
N PHE A 940 -13.58 18.48 10.10
CA PHE A 940 -12.90 19.57 9.39
C PHE A 940 -12.94 20.90 10.17
N GLU A 941 -12.48 20.86 11.42
CA GLU A 941 -12.49 22.01 12.31
C GLU A 941 -11.13 22.26 12.97
N VAL A 942 -10.85 23.54 13.26
CA VAL A 942 -9.72 23.97 14.07
C VAL A 942 -10.18 24.87 15.21
N LEU A 943 -9.47 24.79 16.33
CA LEU A 943 -9.68 25.62 17.50
C LEU A 943 -8.48 26.53 17.72
N SER A 944 -8.72 27.80 18.02
CA SER A 944 -7.62 28.71 18.38
C SER A 944 -6.93 28.23 19.66
N SER A 945 -5.60 28.19 19.66
CA SER A 945 -4.81 27.77 20.84
C SER A 945 -4.82 28.82 21.96
N SER A 946 -5.21 30.06 21.65
CA SER A 946 -5.23 31.20 22.56
C SER A 946 -6.52 32.03 22.44
N ARG A 947 -6.65 33.01 23.34
CA ARG A 947 -7.73 34.00 23.35
C ARG A 947 -7.60 34.90 22.12
N VAL A 948 -8.72 35.17 21.46
CA VAL A 948 -8.80 36.12 20.33
C VAL A 948 -9.43 37.43 20.83
N PRO A 949 -8.77 38.59 20.68
CA PRO A 949 -9.28 39.85 21.19
C PRO A 949 -10.54 40.32 20.44
N ALA A 950 -11.31 41.24 21.03
CA ALA A 950 -12.36 41.95 20.31
C ALA A 950 -11.75 42.83 19.20
N GLY A 951 -12.46 42.99 18.08
CA GLY A 951 -12.00 43.79 16.95
C GLY A 951 -12.23 43.14 15.61
N SER A 952 -11.62 43.72 14.57
CA SER A 952 -11.68 43.21 13.20
C SER A 952 -10.56 42.20 12.96
N HIS A 953 -10.90 41.11 12.28
CA HIS A 953 -10.01 40.01 11.99
C HIS A 953 -10.15 39.55 10.54
N GLU A 954 -9.09 38.95 10.02
CA GLU A 954 -9.08 38.25 8.73
C GLU A 954 -8.94 36.73 8.96
N LEU A 955 -9.87 35.97 8.38
CA LEU A 955 -9.76 34.53 8.25
C LEU A 955 -9.32 34.19 6.83
N ALA A 956 -8.26 33.41 6.67
CA ALA A 956 -7.89 32.83 5.37
C ALA A 956 -7.98 31.31 5.40
N ILE A 957 -8.43 30.71 4.31
CA ILE A 957 -8.47 29.25 4.12
C ILE A 957 -7.76 28.93 2.82
N ASP A 958 -6.67 28.18 2.92
CA ASP A 958 -5.96 27.62 1.77
C ASP A 958 -6.48 26.21 1.51
N VAL A 959 -7.14 26.01 0.38
CA VAL A 959 -7.49 24.67 -0.10
C VAL A 959 -6.41 24.22 -1.06
N TYR A 960 -5.74 23.12 -0.73
CA TYR A 960 -4.72 22.47 -1.56
C TYR A 960 -5.39 21.48 -2.50
N GLY A 961 -5.12 21.60 -3.80
CA GLY A 961 -5.48 20.60 -4.79
C GLY A 961 -4.64 19.33 -4.68
N ASN A 962 -4.88 18.40 -5.59
CA ASN A 962 -4.06 17.21 -5.80
C ASN A 962 -3.60 17.15 -7.26
N MET A 963 -2.83 16.13 -7.62
CA MET A 963 -2.30 16.00 -8.98
C MET A 963 -3.24 15.26 -9.94
N LYS A 964 -4.41 14.77 -9.51
CA LYS A 964 -5.31 13.98 -10.38
C LYS A 964 -5.66 14.72 -11.65
N ASN A 965 -6.02 15.99 -11.52
CA ASN A 965 -6.42 16.79 -12.67
C ASN A 965 -5.20 17.23 -13.50
N MET A 966 -4.02 17.36 -12.92
CA MET A 966 -2.81 17.69 -13.68
C MET A 966 -2.23 16.49 -14.44
N MET A 967 -2.32 15.28 -13.87
CA MET A 967 -1.59 14.10 -14.32
C MET A 967 -2.49 12.99 -14.90
N GLY A 968 -3.79 12.98 -14.59
CA GLY A 968 -4.74 11.98 -15.08
C GLY A 968 -4.77 10.67 -14.25
N SER A 969 -5.33 9.58 -14.78
CA SER A 969 -5.88 9.42 -16.15
C SER A 969 -7.11 10.28 -16.40
N HIS A 970 -7.22 10.94 -17.56
CA HIS A 970 -8.33 11.84 -17.92
C HIS A 970 -9.40 11.21 -18.79
N HIS A 971 -9.19 9.99 -19.28
CA HIS A 971 -10.04 9.36 -20.30
C HIS A 971 -10.55 7.98 -19.88
N HIS A 972 -10.38 7.61 -18.60
CA HIS A 972 -10.84 6.34 -18.05
C HIS A 972 -11.26 6.49 -16.57
N ASP A 973 -12.39 5.88 -16.20
CA ASP A 973 -13.00 5.93 -14.85
C ASP A 973 -12.49 4.87 -13.86
N ASN A 974 -11.48 4.06 -14.22
CA ASN A 974 -11.01 2.95 -13.37
C ASN A 974 -9.86 3.41 -12.47
N LEU A 975 -9.51 2.56 -11.51
CA LEU A 975 -8.29 2.67 -10.71
C LEU A 975 -7.10 3.04 -11.62
N PRO A 976 -6.32 4.07 -11.28
CA PRO A 976 -5.30 4.68 -12.15
C PRO A 976 -4.04 3.82 -12.25
N LEU A 977 -4.23 2.62 -12.78
CA LEU A 977 -3.18 1.68 -13.14
C LEU A 977 -2.56 2.13 -14.45
N ARG A 978 -1.31 1.72 -14.71
CA ARG A 978 -0.55 2.20 -15.87
C ARG A 978 -1.34 2.15 -17.19
N TRP A 979 -2.05 1.06 -17.46
CA TRP A 979 -2.84 0.91 -18.70
C TRP A 979 -4.00 1.89 -18.83
N THR A 980 -4.52 2.43 -17.73
CA THR A 980 -5.59 3.46 -17.79
C THR A 980 -5.11 4.77 -18.41
N TYR A 981 -3.80 5.03 -18.40
CA TYR A 981 -3.18 6.16 -19.11
C TYR A 981 -3.02 5.89 -20.61
N GLU A 982 -3.09 4.63 -21.04
CA GLU A 982 -3.07 4.21 -22.45
C GLU A 982 -4.48 4.15 -23.06
N CYS A 983 -5.53 4.19 -22.22
CA CYS A 983 -6.92 4.24 -22.66
C CYS A 983 -7.37 5.68 -22.92
N ALA A 984 -7.36 6.09 -24.19
CA ALA A 984 -7.86 7.39 -24.63
C ALA A 984 -8.63 7.29 -25.95
N PRO A 985 -9.56 8.21 -26.24
CA PRO A 985 -10.19 8.31 -27.55
C PRO A 985 -9.16 8.47 -28.69
N ASP A 986 -9.47 7.93 -29.86
CA ASP A 986 -8.59 7.98 -31.05
C ASP A 986 -8.18 9.41 -31.44
N HIS A 987 -9.05 10.39 -31.17
CA HIS A 987 -8.87 11.81 -31.45
C HIS A 987 -9.24 12.65 -30.23
N MET A 988 -8.68 13.87 -30.13
CA MET A 988 -8.92 14.74 -28.98
C MET A 988 -10.43 14.95 -28.75
N PRO A 989 -10.96 14.55 -27.58
CA PRO A 989 -12.38 14.71 -27.30
C PRO A 989 -12.72 16.17 -26.97
N PRO A 990 -14.01 16.53 -26.94
CA PRO A 990 -14.46 17.77 -26.32
C PRO A 990 -13.93 17.92 -24.89
N GLY A 991 -13.61 19.15 -24.46
CA GLY A 991 -13.08 19.39 -23.11
C GLY A 991 -14.01 18.91 -22.00
N ALA A 992 -15.32 18.97 -22.24
CA ALA A 992 -16.35 18.52 -21.30
C ALA A 992 -16.36 17.00 -21.06
N ASP A 993 -15.68 16.22 -21.90
CA ASP A 993 -15.61 14.76 -21.81
C ASP A 993 -14.38 14.28 -21.02
N TYR A 994 -13.50 15.20 -20.57
CA TYR A 994 -12.37 14.88 -19.70
C TYR A 994 -12.86 14.50 -18.29
N GLN A 995 -12.35 13.38 -17.77
CA GLN A 995 -12.64 12.87 -16.43
C GLN A 995 -11.78 13.60 -15.38
N LEU A 996 -12.40 14.59 -14.75
CA LEU A 996 -11.77 15.47 -13.75
C LEU A 996 -12.39 15.26 -12.37
N GLN A 997 -11.56 15.40 -11.34
CA GLN A 997 -11.97 15.37 -9.95
C GLN A 997 -12.40 16.78 -9.50
N PRO A 998 -13.65 16.96 -9.03
CA PRO A 998 -14.09 18.23 -8.46
C PRO A 998 -13.21 18.65 -7.29
N THR A 999 -12.76 19.91 -7.29
CA THR A 999 -11.83 20.45 -6.29
C THR A 999 -12.23 21.87 -5.90
N GLY A 1000 -12.16 22.23 -4.62
CA GLY A 1000 -12.42 23.59 -4.14
C GLY A 1000 -13.20 23.68 -2.83
N LEU A 1001 -13.34 24.90 -2.32
CA LEU A 1001 -14.20 25.20 -1.16
C LEU A 1001 -15.65 25.33 -1.64
N LEU A 1002 -16.51 24.39 -1.23
CA LEU A 1002 -17.86 24.27 -1.77
C LEU A 1002 -18.86 25.14 -1.03
N THR A 1003 -18.67 25.32 0.28
CA THR A 1003 -19.55 26.11 1.14
C THR A 1003 -18.76 27.09 2.00
N GLU A 1004 -19.44 28.13 2.51
CA GLU A 1004 -18.83 29.10 3.39
C GLU A 1004 -18.42 28.45 4.72
N PRO A 1005 -17.22 28.76 5.26
CA PRO A 1005 -16.81 28.27 6.57
C PRO A 1005 -17.69 28.85 7.68
N GLN A 1006 -17.75 28.14 8.80
CA GLN A 1006 -18.53 28.53 9.96
C GLN A 1006 -17.59 28.95 11.09
N VAL A 1007 -17.79 30.14 11.65
CA VAL A 1007 -17.01 30.63 12.79
C VAL A 1007 -17.91 30.81 14.00
N ALA A 1008 -17.46 30.26 15.12
CA ALA A 1008 -18.15 30.33 16.40
C ALA A 1008 -17.18 30.80 17.50
N ALA A 1009 -17.57 31.83 18.24
CA ALA A 1009 -16.79 32.35 19.36
C ALA A 1009 -17.33 31.85 20.70
N ARG A 1010 -16.45 31.27 21.53
CA ARG A 1010 -16.75 30.99 22.95
C ARG A 1010 -16.42 32.25 23.76
N ALA A 1011 -17.44 32.86 24.38
CA ALA A 1011 -17.25 34.06 25.20
C ALA A 1011 -16.24 33.83 26.32
N ALA A 1012 -15.29 34.76 26.50
CA ALA A 1012 -14.43 34.76 27.69
C ALA A 1012 -15.28 35.09 28.94
N PRO A 1013 -15.05 34.42 30.09
CA PRO A 1013 -15.71 34.81 31.33
C PRO A 1013 -15.37 36.27 31.63
N CYS A 1014 -16.41 37.09 31.87
CA CYS A 1014 -16.23 38.49 32.23
C CYS A 1014 -15.39 38.56 33.51
N PRO A 1015 -14.33 39.40 33.59
CA PRO A 1015 -13.61 39.57 34.83
C PRO A 1015 -14.60 40.05 35.90
N THR A 1016 -14.78 39.27 36.96
CA THR A 1016 -15.48 39.74 38.14
C THR A 1016 -14.67 40.91 38.70
N THR A 1017 -15.35 42.06 38.82
CA THR A 1017 -14.78 43.33 39.29
C THR A 1017 -14.62 43.33 40.80
#